data_AF-A0A954GZG7-F1
#
_entry.id   AF-A0A954GZG7-F1
#
_cell.length_a   1.000
_cell.length_b   1.000
_cell.length_c   1.000
_cell.angle_alpha   90.00
_cell.angle_beta   90.00
_cell.angle_gamma   90.00
#
_symmetry.space_group_name_H-M   'P 1'
#
loop_
_entity.id
_entity.type
_entity.pdbx_description
1 polymer ?
#
loop_
_entity_poly.entity_id
_entity_poly.type
_entity_poly.pdbx_seq_one_letter_code
_entity_poly.pdbx_strand_id
1 'polypeptide(L)'
;MAVIPSDSEEGTASSAVIPRRVVKKAIGPRLRVLFYVMMALLALIGANSTYLAGVTCLEWWTSQTYQDYFYVLMLLVHIVLGLCIVGPFLVFGIIHMQNTKDRKIRRTVRIGYALFAVCLLVLLSGFLLLRIDGVFDLKHPTARNAVYWMHVACPVLAGWLYWLHRLVGPRMRWKSGLALASLAGAAAIGMVILQSQDPRDWNVVGPETGTRYFEPSLARTATGKFIPAKTLDMNDYCMKCHQDAHDQWANSVHKFSSFNNPAYLASVAETREVGMQRDGNVQGSRFCAGCHDPVPFFSGAFDDPNFDMLNHETAKSGITCTVCHAITHVNSNVGNADFTIEEPQHYPFAFSENPVLQWVNNQLVKAKPSFHKKTFLKPLHKTSEYCGACHKVHLPFALNHYRDFLRGQNHYDSWLLSGVSGHGSRSFYYPPTAQNNCNECHMPVGESSDFGAKVVDESGQLKVHNHLFPSANTAVAWLRDQPEVIKAHQDYLQGVMRVDLFGLREGPSVEAPLTAPLRPQVPPLKPGQTYLLEAVIRTLKMGHHFTQGTTDSNEIWLHLTMTSDGQTLGESGKLLEDNSVDPYAHFVNNFMLDKDGNRIDRRNAQDIFIPLYTNQIPPGAGQTAHYRFTVPDDVAHPVTVKARLLYRKFDSIYMEYVDKKLAEMGSPIRGHQAGQAYRNELPITLLAEDEMTFPVHGSGVDVENAPSTIPEWQRWNDYGIGLLLKGKAELKQAADAFRHVEQLGRYDGPLNLARVLFEEAGHGQLDEAVEAVKRAATYTDPPAPPWTLAWLSGVVNRQQGYLKEAEDNFRQVLEYKTEETVRRKFDFSRDYVVNNLLGQTIFDRALQIRGDARKEERAQRMREAIQIFHRTLSIDSENVDAHYNLASLYREIGEIELAQKHKDLHSRYKVDDTARGKALQKAREKYPAANFKAEPVVIYDLQPDVRPSESQPKQTGEIELK
;
A
#
# COMPACT_ATOMS: atom_id res chain seq x y z
N MET A 1 97.92 51.96 -57.57
CA MET A 1 98.86 50.83 -57.38
C MET A 1 98.15 49.79 -56.54
N ALA A 2 98.03 48.51 -56.90
CA ALA A 2 98.48 47.76 -58.09
C ALA A 2 97.39 46.71 -58.42
N VAL A 3 96.93 46.61 -59.67
CA VAL A 3 97.31 45.61 -60.71
C VAL A 3 96.25 44.48 -60.87
N ILE A 4 95.92 44.26 -62.15
CA ILE A 4 94.96 43.39 -62.87
C ILE A 4 95.71 42.08 -63.30
N PRO A 5 95.18 40.98 -63.91
CA PRO A 5 93.82 40.58 -64.38
C PRO A 5 93.30 39.33 -63.56
N SER A 6 92.55 38.30 -64.02
CA SER A 6 92.04 37.89 -65.35
C SER A 6 90.81 36.96 -65.34
N ASP A 7 90.16 36.84 -66.51
CA ASP A 7 89.54 35.68 -67.20
C ASP A 7 88.54 34.74 -66.48
N SER A 8 87.56 34.11 -67.14
CA SER A 8 86.89 34.32 -68.45
C SER A 8 85.73 33.31 -68.57
N GLU A 9 84.56 33.70 -69.10
CA GLU A 9 83.56 32.82 -69.79
C GLU A 9 83.03 31.58 -69.01
N GLU A 10 81.91 30.92 -69.31
CA GLU A 10 80.66 31.15 -70.06
C GLU A 10 79.59 30.23 -69.38
N GLY A 11 78.30 30.35 -69.68
CA GLY A 11 77.35 29.28 -69.33
C GLY A 11 75.96 29.71 -68.83
N THR A 12 74.99 29.66 -69.73
CA THR A 12 73.57 29.93 -69.51
C THR A 12 72.85 28.97 -68.55
N ALA A 13 71.99 29.50 -67.67
CA ALA A 13 70.76 28.82 -67.24
C ALA A 13 69.72 29.81 -66.65
N SER A 14 68.55 29.94 -67.30
CA SER A 14 67.41 30.67 -66.73
C SER A 14 66.82 29.91 -65.54
N SER A 15 66.76 30.54 -64.37
CA SER A 15 66.10 29.97 -63.18
C SER A 15 64.77 30.69 -62.91
N ALA A 16 63.67 29.97 -63.12
CA ALA A 16 62.33 30.49 -62.87
C ALA A 16 62.11 30.83 -61.39
N VAL A 17 61.62 32.04 -61.11
CA VAL A 17 61.30 32.48 -59.75
C VAL A 17 60.12 31.66 -59.20
N ILE A 18 60.41 30.68 -58.36
CA ILE A 18 59.39 29.93 -57.64
C ILE A 18 58.63 30.90 -56.73
N PRO A 19 57.29 31.04 -56.86
CA PRO A 19 56.53 31.94 -56.00
C PRO A 19 56.62 31.48 -54.54
N ARG A 20 57.16 32.33 -53.66
CA ARG A 20 57.22 32.09 -52.21
C ARG A 20 55.81 31.95 -51.66
N ARG A 21 55.35 30.70 -51.54
CA ARG A 21 54.03 30.33 -51.00
C ARG A 21 53.88 30.92 -49.59
N VAL A 22 53.06 31.97 -49.46
CA VAL A 22 52.87 32.70 -48.20
C VAL A 22 52.38 31.74 -47.12
N VAL A 23 53.23 31.49 -46.12
CA VAL A 23 52.92 30.57 -45.03
C VAL A 23 51.89 31.22 -44.11
N LYS A 24 50.60 30.91 -44.34
CA LYS A 24 49.51 31.32 -43.43
C LYS A 24 49.85 30.86 -42.01
N LYS A 25 49.86 31.81 -41.06
CA LYS A 25 50.04 31.52 -39.63
C LYS A 25 48.84 30.68 -39.17
N ALA A 26 49.10 29.55 -38.52
CA ALA A 26 48.04 28.64 -38.04
C ALA A 26 47.06 29.31 -37.07
N ILE A 27 47.49 30.38 -36.40
CA ILE A 27 46.66 31.29 -35.62
C ILE A 27 47.04 32.72 -36.00
N GLY A 28 46.19 33.37 -36.81
CA GLY A 28 46.32 34.80 -37.16
C GLY A 28 45.86 35.72 -36.02
N PRO A 29 46.02 37.05 -36.14
CA PRO A 29 45.68 37.99 -35.06
C PRO A 29 44.23 37.88 -34.57
N ARG A 30 43.26 37.85 -35.49
CA ARG A 30 41.83 37.67 -35.16
C ARG A 30 41.54 36.30 -34.54
N LEU A 31 42.11 35.23 -35.10
CA LEU A 31 41.94 33.86 -34.56
C LEU A 31 42.59 33.69 -33.18
N ARG A 32 43.58 34.52 -32.82
CA ARG A 32 44.21 34.51 -31.50
C ARG A 32 43.28 35.03 -30.41
N VAL A 33 42.41 36.01 -30.71
CA VAL A 33 41.38 36.48 -29.77
C VAL A 33 40.40 35.34 -29.49
N LEU A 34 39.87 34.71 -30.54
CA LEU A 34 38.98 33.55 -30.42
C LEU A 34 39.63 32.39 -29.63
N PHE A 35 40.92 32.13 -29.86
CA PHE A 35 41.69 31.15 -29.09
C PHE A 35 41.75 31.49 -27.60
N TYR A 36 41.98 32.75 -27.21
CA TYR A 36 42.00 33.12 -25.79
C TYR A 36 40.61 33.03 -25.14
N VAL A 37 39.54 33.41 -25.84
CA VAL A 37 38.16 33.22 -25.37
C VAL A 37 37.86 31.73 -25.17
N MET A 38 38.19 30.89 -26.14
CA MET A 38 38.03 29.44 -26.04
C MET A 38 38.86 28.85 -24.87
N MET A 39 40.10 29.30 -24.67
CA MET A 39 40.93 28.85 -23.54
C MET A 39 40.36 29.26 -22.18
N ALA A 40 39.74 30.44 -22.07
CA ALA A 40 39.08 30.88 -20.84
C ALA A 40 37.83 30.04 -20.55
N LEU A 41 36.97 29.81 -21.55
CA LEU A 41 35.79 28.94 -21.42
C LEU A 41 36.18 27.49 -21.07
N LEU A 42 37.23 26.94 -21.71
CA LEU A 42 37.76 25.61 -21.39
C LEU A 42 38.32 25.51 -19.97
N ALA A 43 38.92 26.58 -19.42
CA ALA A 43 39.38 26.61 -18.04
C ALA A 43 38.21 26.64 -17.05
N LEU A 44 37.17 27.43 -17.32
CA LEU A 44 35.97 27.53 -16.49
C LEU A 44 35.18 26.21 -16.48
N ILE A 45 34.88 25.64 -17.65
CA ILE A 45 34.16 24.36 -17.73
C ILE A 45 35.02 23.22 -17.15
N GLY A 46 36.35 23.27 -17.29
CA GLY A 46 37.27 22.34 -16.66
C GLY A 46 37.15 22.36 -15.12
N ALA A 47 37.26 23.53 -14.49
CA ALA A 47 37.11 23.69 -13.05
C ALA A 47 35.76 23.17 -12.53
N ASN A 48 34.69 23.54 -13.23
CA ASN A 48 33.32 23.11 -12.92
C ASN A 48 33.14 21.60 -13.11
N SER A 49 33.74 21.01 -14.16
CA SER A 49 33.73 19.55 -14.38
C SER A 49 34.47 18.81 -13.27
N THR A 50 35.60 19.34 -12.79
CA THR A 50 36.34 18.80 -11.64
C THR A 50 35.50 18.83 -10.37
N TYR A 51 34.74 19.90 -10.12
CA TYR A 51 33.79 19.95 -9.00
C TYR A 51 32.68 18.90 -9.12
N LEU A 52 31.97 18.84 -10.26
CA LEU A 52 30.86 17.91 -10.48
C LEU A 52 31.30 16.43 -10.41
N ALA A 53 32.46 16.13 -10.99
CA ALA A 53 33.08 14.81 -10.89
C ALA A 53 33.58 14.51 -9.47
N GLY A 54 34.11 15.50 -8.75
CA GLY A 54 34.56 15.39 -7.36
C GLY A 54 33.42 15.02 -6.41
N VAL A 55 32.27 15.73 -6.50
CA VAL A 55 31.07 15.38 -5.74
C VAL A 55 30.56 13.98 -6.11
N THR A 56 30.49 13.65 -7.40
CA THR A 56 30.04 12.31 -7.84
C THR A 56 30.98 11.19 -7.36
N CYS A 57 32.30 11.46 -7.29
CA CYS A 57 33.29 10.52 -6.76
C CYS A 57 33.18 10.36 -5.24
N LEU A 58 32.93 11.44 -4.51
CA LEU A 58 32.68 11.42 -3.07
C LEU A 58 31.42 10.61 -2.74
N GLU A 59 30.33 10.79 -3.48
CA GLU A 59 29.11 9.98 -3.35
C GLU A 59 29.38 8.50 -3.62
N TRP A 60 30.17 8.16 -4.64
CA TRP A 60 30.53 6.78 -4.94
C TRP A 60 31.38 6.14 -3.84
N TRP A 61 32.31 6.90 -3.24
CA TRP A 61 33.18 6.42 -2.15
C TRP A 61 32.42 6.23 -0.82
N THR A 62 31.51 7.15 -0.51
CA THR A 62 30.79 7.20 0.79
C THR A 62 29.45 6.46 0.76
N SER A 63 28.90 6.18 -0.42
CA SER A 63 27.50 5.76 -0.62
C SER A 63 26.45 6.76 -0.11
N GLN A 64 26.83 8.01 0.17
CA GLN A 64 25.92 9.09 0.56
C GLN A 64 25.54 9.97 -0.64
N THR A 65 24.57 10.87 -0.46
CA THR A 65 24.13 11.82 -1.49
C THR A 65 24.52 13.24 -1.09
N TYR A 66 25.46 13.83 -1.83
CA TYR A 66 25.96 15.20 -1.64
C TYR A 66 25.42 16.16 -2.69
N GLN A 67 24.82 15.66 -3.77
CA GLN A 67 24.10 16.47 -4.75
C GLN A 67 22.93 17.23 -4.13
N ASP A 68 22.82 18.51 -4.48
CA ASP A 68 21.91 19.46 -3.89
C ASP A 68 21.57 20.63 -4.83
N TYR A 69 20.92 21.66 -4.29
CA TYR A 69 20.63 22.89 -5.01
C TYR A 69 21.88 23.55 -5.62
N PHE A 70 23.01 23.61 -4.90
CA PHE A 70 24.24 24.23 -5.39
C PHE A 70 24.92 23.38 -6.48
N TYR A 71 24.97 22.06 -6.33
CA TYR A 71 25.40 21.12 -7.36
C TYR A 71 24.54 21.25 -8.63
N VAL A 72 23.22 21.40 -8.50
CA VAL A 72 22.32 21.59 -9.65
C VAL A 72 22.55 22.95 -10.32
N LEU A 73 22.84 24.01 -9.57
CA LEU A 73 23.30 25.29 -10.16
C LEU A 73 24.64 25.12 -10.88
N MET A 74 25.59 24.37 -10.34
CA MET A 74 26.86 24.08 -11.00
C MET A 74 26.68 23.20 -12.25
N LEU A 75 25.69 22.31 -12.28
CA LEU A 75 25.29 21.58 -13.48
C LEU A 75 24.68 22.52 -14.54
N LEU A 76 23.84 23.48 -14.14
CA LEU A 76 23.32 24.50 -15.05
C LEU A 76 24.47 25.34 -15.66
N VAL A 77 25.43 25.76 -14.83
CA VAL A 77 26.66 26.45 -15.28
C VAL A 77 27.45 25.58 -16.26
N HIS A 78 27.56 24.27 -16.03
CA HIS A 78 28.21 23.33 -16.95
C HIS A 78 27.55 23.35 -18.33
N ILE A 79 26.22 23.22 -18.37
CA ILE A 79 25.43 23.18 -19.60
C ILE A 79 25.56 24.50 -20.36
N VAL A 80 25.42 25.64 -19.67
CA VAL A 80 25.56 26.98 -20.28
C VAL A 80 26.98 27.19 -20.85
N LEU A 81 28.03 26.87 -20.09
CA LEU A 81 29.42 26.96 -20.57
C LEU A 81 29.65 26.03 -21.77
N GLY A 82 29.10 24.81 -21.75
CA GLY A 82 29.18 23.86 -22.85
C GLY A 82 28.57 24.42 -24.14
N LEU A 83 27.35 24.95 -24.06
CA LEU A 83 26.68 25.60 -25.19
C LEU A 83 27.45 26.82 -25.71
N CYS A 84 27.99 27.66 -24.81
CA CYS A 84 28.84 28.80 -25.18
C CYS A 84 30.16 28.39 -25.86
N ILE A 85 30.66 27.16 -25.66
CA ILE A 85 31.87 26.65 -26.32
C ILE A 85 31.60 26.20 -27.76
N VAL A 86 30.41 25.65 -28.07
CA VAL A 86 30.10 25.02 -29.37
C VAL A 86 30.46 25.92 -30.56
N GLY A 87 29.87 27.10 -30.66
CA GLY A 87 30.08 28.03 -31.77
C GLY A 87 31.56 28.45 -31.92
N PRO A 88 32.18 29.05 -30.87
CA PRO A 88 33.59 29.41 -30.86
C PRO A 88 34.53 28.26 -31.21
N PHE A 89 34.29 27.05 -30.69
CA PHE A 89 35.11 25.87 -30.96
C PHE A 89 35.02 25.43 -32.42
N LEU A 90 33.81 25.34 -32.99
CA LEU A 90 33.62 24.95 -34.39
C LEU A 90 34.27 25.96 -35.34
N VAL A 91 34.04 27.26 -35.13
CA VAL A 91 34.65 28.34 -35.92
C VAL A 91 36.18 28.30 -35.79
N PHE A 92 36.72 28.15 -34.58
CA PHE A 92 38.16 28.03 -34.37
C PHE A 92 38.74 26.80 -35.08
N GLY A 93 38.16 25.62 -34.87
CA GLY A 93 38.63 24.35 -35.40
C GLY A 93 38.63 24.31 -36.94
N ILE A 94 37.53 24.73 -37.57
CA ILE A 94 37.41 24.76 -39.04
C ILE A 94 38.44 25.73 -39.64
N ILE A 95 38.54 26.96 -39.13
CA ILE A 95 39.49 27.96 -39.63
C ILE A 95 40.94 27.52 -39.36
N HIS A 96 41.21 26.89 -38.22
CA HIS A 96 42.54 26.35 -37.91
C HIS A 96 42.92 25.24 -38.89
N MET A 97 42.06 24.25 -39.09
CA MET A 97 42.24 23.15 -40.06
C MET A 97 42.48 23.66 -41.47
N GLN A 98 41.67 24.62 -41.95
CA GLN A 98 41.84 25.24 -43.27
C GLN A 98 43.20 25.93 -43.43
N ASN A 99 43.72 26.55 -42.36
CA ASN A 99 45.04 27.19 -42.35
C ASN A 99 46.22 26.19 -42.20
N THR A 100 45.96 24.94 -41.81
CA THR A 100 47.01 23.94 -41.53
C THR A 100 47.01 22.71 -42.45
N LYS A 101 45.96 22.48 -43.25
CA LYS A 101 45.80 21.27 -44.09
C LYS A 101 47.00 20.96 -45.01
N ASP A 102 47.66 22.00 -45.51
CA ASP A 102 48.78 21.92 -46.48
C ASP A 102 50.17 21.87 -45.81
N ARG A 103 50.25 21.70 -44.48
CA ARG A 103 51.54 21.64 -43.75
C ARG A 103 52.29 20.33 -44.03
N LYS A 104 53.61 20.44 -44.26
CA LYS A 104 54.51 19.32 -44.58
C LYS A 104 54.55 18.23 -43.49
N ILE A 105 54.38 18.59 -42.21
CA ILE A 105 54.40 17.64 -41.09
C ILE A 105 53.04 16.93 -40.97
N ARG A 106 52.83 15.92 -41.81
CA ARG A 106 51.56 15.17 -41.89
C ARG A 106 51.13 14.53 -40.56
N ARG A 107 52.07 14.11 -39.71
CA ARG A 107 51.77 13.52 -38.37
C ARG A 107 51.00 14.50 -37.48
N THR A 108 51.45 15.75 -37.36
CA THR A 108 50.77 16.79 -36.57
C THR A 108 49.37 17.07 -37.09
N VAL A 109 49.20 17.17 -38.42
CA VAL A 109 47.89 17.41 -39.03
C VAL A 109 46.91 16.27 -38.75
N ARG A 110 47.37 15.00 -38.82
CA ARG A 110 46.54 13.83 -38.45
C ARG A 110 46.14 13.81 -36.97
N ILE A 111 47.07 14.13 -36.06
CA ILE A 111 46.76 14.24 -34.62
C ILE A 111 45.75 15.39 -34.38
N GLY A 112 45.88 16.51 -35.10
CA GLY A 112 44.94 17.63 -35.04
C GLY A 112 43.52 17.25 -35.50
N TYR A 113 43.38 16.45 -36.57
CA TYR A 113 42.09 15.91 -37.00
C TYR A 113 41.51 14.91 -35.99
N ALA A 114 42.33 14.03 -35.40
CA ALA A 114 41.89 13.11 -34.35
C ALA A 114 41.41 13.87 -33.11
N LEU A 115 42.15 14.89 -32.67
CA LEU A 115 41.75 15.78 -31.57
C LEU A 115 40.41 16.48 -31.88
N PHE A 116 40.25 17.05 -33.08
CA PHE A 116 39.01 17.71 -33.47
C PHE A 116 37.82 16.74 -33.47
N ALA A 117 38.00 15.52 -33.99
CA ALA A 117 36.97 14.47 -33.95
C ALA A 117 36.60 14.06 -32.52
N VAL A 118 37.58 13.88 -31.62
CA VAL A 118 37.29 13.56 -30.20
C VAL A 118 36.57 14.73 -29.50
N CYS A 119 36.94 15.98 -29.76
CA CYS A 119 36.21 17.13 -29.23
C CYS A 119 34.78 17.23 -29.80
N LEU A 120 34.55 16.89 -31.07
CA LEU A 120 33.19 16.77 -31.61
C LEU A 120 32.40 15.67 -30.90
N LEU A 121 33.02 14.55 -30.54
CA LEU A 121 32.37 13.51 -29.72
C LEU A 121 32.04 14.01 -28.30
N VAL A 122 32.86 14.87 -27.69
CA VAL A 122 32.51 15.53 -26.40
C VAL A 122 31.26 16.41 -26.56
N LEU A 123 31.22 17.27 -27.59
CA LEU A 123 30.08 18.15 -27.82
C LEU A 123 28.81 17.37 -28.18
N LEU A 124 28.92 16.36 -29.03
CA LEU A 124 27.81 15.49 -29.42
C LEU A 124 27.29 14.68 -28.23
N SER A 125 28.17 14.04 -27.45
CA SER A 125 27.75 13.30 -26.24
C SER A 125 27.10 14.23 -25.20
N GLY A 126 27.59 15.46 -25.05
CA GLY A 126 26.96 16.46 -24.18
C GLY A 126 25.55 16.80 -24.64
N PHE A 127 25.35 17.02 -25.95
CA PHE A 127 24.03 17.28 -26.52
C PHE A 127 23.08 16.06 -26.40
N LEU A 128 23.58 14.84 -26.62
CA LEU A 128 22.82 13.59 -26.46
C LEU A 128 22.48 13.25 -24.99
N LEU A 129 23.06 13.96 -24.01
CA LEU A 129 22.68 13.87 -22.59
C LEU A 129 21.61 14.89 -22.19
N LEU A 130 21.38 15.92 -23.00
CA LEU A 130 20.22 16.81 -22.89
C LEU A 130 18.99 16.09 -23.50
N ARG A 131 17.81 16.25 -22.89
CA ARG A 131 16.58 15.55 -23.28
C ARG A 131 15.53 16.54 -23.75
N ILE A 132 15.71 17.00 -24.99
CA ILE A 132 14.84 18.01 -25.60
C ILE A 132 13.62 17.30 -26.15
N ASP A 133 12.49 17.45 -25.45
CA ASP A 133 11.20 16.86 -25.80
C ASP A 133 10.83 17.20 -27.26
N GLY A 134 10.35 16.20 -28.00
CA GLY A 134 10.02 16.34 -29.43
C GLY A 134 11.20 16.39 -30.40
N VAL A 135 12.45 16.48 -29.93
CA VAL A 135 13.66 16.52 -30.78
C VAL A 135 14.54 15.29 -30.58
N PHE A 136 14.91 14.98 -29.33
CA PHE A 136 15.74 13.83 -28.99
C PHE A 136 15.60 13.47 -27.50
N ASP A 137 15.21 12.23 -27.20
CA ASP A 137 15.15 11.70 -25.83
C ASP A 137 15.73 10.28 -25.75
N LEU A 138 16.95 10.15 -25.21
CA LEU A 138 17.60 8.86 -25.00
C LEU A 138 17.06 8.18 -23.73
N LYS A 139 15.85 7.61 -23.86
CA LYS A 139 15.15 6.90 -22.76
C LYS A 139 15.90 5.64 -22.28
N HIS A 140 16.51 4.86 -23.18
CA HIS A 140 17.07 3.55 -22.84
C HIS A 140 18.27 3.63 -21.88
N PRO A 141 18.24 2.97 -20.70
CA PRO A 141 19.27 3.15 -19.65
C PRO A 141 20.70 2.82 -20.08
N THR A 142 20.91 1.70 -20.79
CA THR A 142 22.25 1.26 -21.22
C THR A 142 22.87 2.21 -22.25
N ALA A 143 22.08 2.69 -23.22
CA ALA A 143 22.54 3.62 -24.23
C ALA A 143 22.92 4.97 -23.61
N ARG A 144 22.11 5.48 -22.67
CA ARG A 144 22.44 6.70 -21.93
C ARG A 144 23.71 6.55 -21.07
N ASN A 145 23.91 5.40 -20.43
CA ASN A 145 25.14 5.12 -19.68
C ASN A 145 26.38 5.10 -20.59
N ALA A 146 26.30 4.52 -21.78
CA ALA A 146 27.39 4.52 -22.75
C ALA A 146 27.73 5.95 -23.22
N VAL A 147 26.72 6.78 -23.53
CA VAL A 147 26.93 8.19 -23.90
C VAL A 147 27.53 9.00 -22.74
N TYR A 148 27.11 8.75 -21.50
CA TYR A 148 27.69 9.38 -20.31
C TYR A 148 29.18 9.05 -20.15
N TRP A 149 29.56 7.77 -20.21
CA TRP A 149 30.97 7.38 -20.10
C TRP A 149 31.82 7.89 -21.27
N MET A 150 31.25 7.96 -22.48
CA MET A 150 31.89 8.64 -23.61
C MET A 150 32.13 10.13 -23.32
N HIS A 151 31.15 10.83 -22.75
CA HIS A 151 31.28 12.25 -22.38
C HIS A 151 32.34 12.49 -21.29
N VAL A 152 32.54 11.53 -20.38
CA VAL A 152 33.57 11.60 -19.32
C VAL A 152 34.96 11.21 -19.83
N ALA A 153 35.07 10.22 -20.72
CA ALA A 153 36.35 9.71 -21.21
C ALA A 153 36.96 10.56 -22.34
N CYS A 154 36.14 11.08 -23.27
CA CYS A 154 36.62 11.86 -24.41
C CYS A 154 37.40 13.14 -24.03
N PRO A 155 37.08 13.90 -22.97
CA PRO A 155 37.88 15.04 -22.52
C PRO A 155 39.29 14.65 -22.07
N VAL A 156 39.45 13.50 -21.40
CA VAL A 156 40.78 12.98 -21.00
C VAL A 156 41.61 12.63 -22.24
N LEU A 157 40.99 11.93 -23.20
CA LEU A 157 41.61 11.61 -24.49
C LEU A 157 41.96 12.86 -25.29
N ALA A 158 41.09 13.88 -25.29
CA ALA A 158 41.34 15.17 -25.94
C ALA A 158 42.52 15.92 -25.29
N GLY A 159 42.63 15.90 -23.96
CA GLY A 159 43.78 16.47 -23.24
C GLY A 159 45.11 15.81 -23.65
N TRP A 160 45.15 14.48 -23.73
CA TRP A 160 46.31 13.73 -24.19
C TRP A 160 46.63 14.00 -25.67
N LEU A 161 45.64 13.97 -26.56
CA LEU A 161 45.81 14.30 -27.98
C LEU A 161 46.27 15.75 -28.20
N TYR A 162 45.80 16.70 -27.39
CA TYR A 162 46.25 18.10 -27.41
C TYR A 162 47.72 18.22 -26.98
N TRP A 163 48.14 17.49 -25.95
CA TRP A 163 49.55 17.40 -25.55
C TRP A 163 50.41 16.87 -26.70
N LEU A 164 50.05 15.73 -27.29
CA LEU A 164 50.74 15.14 -28.45
C LEU A 164 50.78 16.09 -29.66
N HIS A 165 49.66 16.76 -29.96
CA HIS A 165 49.58 17.76 -31.04
C HIS A 165 50.57 18.91 -30.83
N ARG A 166 50.79 19.32 -29.57
CA ARG A 166 51.65 20.46 -29.21
C ARG A 166 53.13 20.10 -29.02
N LEU A 167 53.48 18.83 -28.78
CA LEU A 167 54.88 18.38 -28.75
C LEU A 167 55.64 18.67 -30.06
N VAL A 168 54.93 18.78 -31.19
CA VAL A 168 55.51 19.10 -32.52
C VAL A 168 55.45 20.60 -32.85
N GLY A 169 55.16 21.46 -31.87
CA GLY A 169 54.99 22.91 -32.03
C GLY A 169 55.95 23.75 -31.17
N PRO A 170 55.78 25.09 -31.16
CA PRO A 170 56.59 25.99 -30.32
C PRO A 170 56.44 25.67 -28.82
N ARG A 171 57.54 25.76 -28.06
CA ARG A 171 57.62 25.45 -26.63
C ARG A 171 56.48 26.09 -25.82
N MET A 172 55.83 25.30 -24.96
CA MET A 172 54.75 25.80 -24.12
C MET A 172 55.28 26.75 -23.04
N ARG A 173 54.59 27.88 -22.80
CA ARG A 173 54.74 28.66 -21.58
C ARG A 173 53.96 27.97 -20.45
N TRP A 174 54.52 26.87 -19.92
CA TRP A 174 53.87 26.04 -18.90
C TRP A 174 53.46 26.83 -17.65
N LYS A 175 54.31 27.75 -17.15
CA LYS A 175 54.09 28.49 -15.89
C LYS A 175 52.69 29.12 -15.78
N SER A 176 52.24 29.85 -16.79
CA SER A 176 50.93 30.54 -16.75
C SER A 176 49.74 29.58 -16.85
N GLY A 177 49.87 28.50 -17.64
CA GLY A 177 48.82 27.48 -17.76
C GLY A 177 48.71 26.61 -16.50
N LEU A 178 49.85 26.25 -15.91
CA LEU A 178 49.93 25.51 -14.66
C LEU A 178 49.35 26.32 -13.50
N ALA A 179 49.70 27.61 -13.38
CA ALA A 179 49.15 28.48 -12.34
C ALA A 179 47.61 28.59 -12.41
N LEU A 180 47.05 28.77 -13.61
CA LEU A 180 45.59 28.81 -13.80
C LEU A 180 44.93 27.46 -13.48
N ALA A 181 45.52 26.35 -13.91
CA ALA A 181 45.02 25.01 -13.63
C ALA A 181 45.11 24.66 -12.13
N SER A 182 46.18 25.05 -11.44
CA SER A 182 46.33 24.87 -10.00
C SER A 182 45.33 25.72 -9.21
N LEU A 183 45.08 26.97 -9.61
CA LEU A 183 44.07 27.82 -8.98
C LEU A 183 42.66 27.25 -9.18
N ALA A 184 42.32 26.84 -10.40
CA ALA A 184 41.06 26.20 -10.73
C ALA A 184 40.85 24.88 -9.96
N GLY A 185 41.88 24.04 -9.88
CA GLY A 185 41.85 22.78 -9.14
C GLY A 185 41.71 22.99 -7.63
N ALA A 186 42.45 23.95 -7.05
CA ALA A 186 42.34 24.29 -5.64
C ALA A 186 40.95 24.85 -5.29
N ALA A 187 40.37 25.70 -6.15
CA ALA A 187 39.00 26.19 -5.98
C ALA A 187 37.97 25.05 -6.08
N ALA A 188 38.10 24.14 -7.06
CA ALA A 188 37.22 22.99 -7.20
C ALA A 188 37.29 22.04 -5.98
N ILE A 189 38.51 21.74 -5.49
CA ILE A 189 38.71 20.94 -4.28
C ILE A 189 38.12 21.64 -3.05
N GLY A 190 38.34 22.95 -2.90
CA GLY A 190 37.75 23.74 -1.81
C GLY A 190 36.22 23.70 -1.82
N MET A 191 35.59 23.83 -3.00
CA MET A 191 34.14 23.68 -3.13
C MET A 191 33.65 22.26 -2.81
N VAL A 192 34.39 21.20 -3.18
CA VAL A 192 34.03 19.82 -2.81
C VAL A 192 34.16 19.60 -1.29
N ILE A 193 35.19 20.15 -0.64
CA ILE A 193 35.36 20.07 0.82
C ILE A 193 34.22 20.79 1.54
N LEU A 194 33.85 22.00 1.09
CA LEU A 194 32.69 22.71 1.64
C LEU A 194 31.39 21.94 1.43
N GLN A 195 31.18 21.35 0.24
CA GLN A 195 30.02 20.49 -0.04
C GLN A 195 29.99 19.22 0.83
N SER A 196 31.16 18.65 1.18
CA SER A 196 31.24 17.48 2.06
C SER A 196 30.98 17.80 3.54
N GLN A 197 31.01 19.08 3.90
CA GLN A 197 30.70 19.60 5.24
C GLN A 197 29.25 20.09 5.35
N ASP A 198 28.41 19.81 4.34
CA ASP A 198 27.01 20.22 4.34
C ASP A 198 26.26 19.57 5.51
N PRO A 199 25.64 20.36 6.41
CA PRO A 199 24.98 19.86 7.61
C PRO A 199 23.57 19.29 7.36
N ARG A 200 23.15 19.10 6.10
CA ARG A 200 21.83 18.53 5.77
C ARG A 200 21.75 17.04 6.07
N ASP A 201 21.22 16.74 7.24
CA ASP A 201 20.70 15.41 7.57
C ASP A 201 19.47 15.09 6.73
N TRP A 202 19.64 14.24 5.71
CA TRP A 202 18.57 13.79 4.84
C TRP A 202 17.60 12.84 5.55
N ASN A 203 16.31 13.16 5.54
CA ASN A 203 15.30 12.41 6.31
C ASN A 203 15.63 12.47 7.81
N VAL A 204 15.36 13.61 8.44
CA VAL A 204 15.23 13.67 9.91
C VAL A 204 13.78 13.43 10.33
N VAL A 205 13.59 12.84 11.52
CA VAL A 205 12.27 12.66 12.16
C VAL A 205 11.71 14.00 12.68
N GLY A 206 12.58 14.97 12.94
CA GLY A 206 12.24 16.27 13.52
C GLY A 206 12.04 16.22 15.05
N PRO A 207 11.79 17.38 15.67
CA PRO A 207 11.66 17.49 17.12
C PRO A 207 10.30 16.95 17.61
N GLU A 208 10.29 16.13 18.66
CA GLU A 208 9.06 15.61 19.26
C GLU A 208 8.09 16.72 19.70
N THR A 209 8.61 17.88 20.14
CA THR A 209 7.78 19.04 20.51
C THR A 209 6.95 19.61 19.36
N GLY A 210 7.25 19.24 18.10
CA GLY A 210 6.47 19.59 16.93
C GLY A 210 5.12 18.86 16.80
N THR A 211 4.90 17.73 17.51
CA THR A 211 3.62 17.00 17.46
C THR A 211 2.44 17.84 17.94
N ARG A 212 2.68 18.73 18.90
CA ARG A 212 1.65 19.53 19.59
C ARG A 212 0.79 20.40 18.67
N TYR A 213 1.31 20.77 17.50
CA TYR A 213 0.55 21.52 16.49
C TYR A 213 -0.43 20.64 15.69
N PHE A 214 -0.21 19.32 15.67
CA PHE A 214 -0.91 18.34 14.83
C PHE A 214 -1.76 17.36 15.67
N GLU A 215 -1.51 17.25 16.98
CA GLU A 215 -2.33 16.48 17.92
C GLU A 215 -3.84 16.81 17.81
N PRO A 216 -4.75 15.81 17.82
CA PRO A 216 -4.50 14.41 18.14
C PRO A 216 -4.12 13.49 16.96
N SER A 217 -3.76 14.01 15.77
CA SER A 217 -2.99 13.22 14.80
C SER A 217 -1.56 13.03 15.33
N LEU A 218 -0.93 11.90 14.99
CA LEU A 218 0.45 11.61 15.36
C LEU A 218 1.47 12.14 14.33
N ALA A 219 0.99 12.81 13.28
CA ALA A 219 1.80 13.34 12.20
C ALA A 219 2.81 14.41 12.66
N ARG A 220 3.96 14.44 11.98
CA ARG A 220 5.08 15.33 12.31
C ARG A 220 5.68 15.96 11.07
N THR A 221 6.15 17.19 11.20
CA THR A 221 7.02 17.83 10.20
C THR A 221 8.48 17.75 10.63
N ALA A 222 9.39 17.47 9.71
CA ALA A 222 10.84 17.34 9.96
C ALA A 222 11.48 18.55 10.68
N THR A 223 10.88 19.73 10.60
CA THR A 223 11.35 20.98 11.23
C THR A 223 10.55 21.42 12.46
N GLY A 224 9.44 20.73 12.78
CA GLY A 224 8.44 21.18 13.76
C GLY A 224 7.68 22.45 13.36
N LYS A 225 7.66 22.82 12.07
CA LYS A 225 7.00 24.01 11.52
C LYS A 225 6.04 23.62 10.39
N PHE A 226 5.05 24.47 10.12
CA PHE A 226 4.18 24.33 8.95
C PHE A 226 4.98 24.36 7.63
N ILE A 227 4.50 23.60 6.65
CA ILE A 227 5.02 23.51 5.29
C ILE A 227 4.08 24.32 4.37
N PRO A 228 4.59 25.22 3.50
CA PRO A 228 3.74 26.01 2.61
C PRO A 228 2.85 25.13 1.71
N ALA A 229 1.56 25.45 1.63
CA ALA A 229 0.58 24.71 0.83
C ALA A 229 1.02 24.53 -0.63
N LYS A 230 1.53 25.60 -1.26
CA LYS A 230 2.09 25.60 -2.62
C LYS A 230 3.25 24.61 -2.83
N THR A 231 3.97 24.21 -1.79
CA THR A 231 5.04 23.21 -1.88
C THR A 231 4.44 21.80 -1.81
N LEU A 232 3.35 21.62 -1.06
CA LEU A 232 2.63 20.35 -0.94
C LEU A 232 1.66 20.08 -2.12
N ASP A 233 1.18 21.10 -2.83
CA ASP A 233 0.23 20.96 -3.93
C ASP A 233 0.87 21.26 -5.30
N MET A 234 1.83 20.41 -5.69
CA MET A 234 2.61 20.57 -6.93
C MET A 234 2.27 19.52 -8.01
N ASN A 235 1.02 19.07 -8.06
CA ASN A 235 0.60 17.97 -8.95
C ASN A 235 0.85 18.28 -10.44
N ASP A 236 0.54 19.50 -10.91
CA ASP A 236 0.84 19.97 -12.27
C ASP A 236 2.33 20.01 -12.60
N TYR A 237 3.20 20.13 -11.59
CA TYR A 237 4.65 20.05 -11.77
C TYR A 237 5.10 18.61 -11.96
N CYS A 238 4.54 17.66 -11.20
CA CYS A 238 4.77 16.22 -11.36
C CYS A 238 4.29 15.70 -12.73
N MET A 239 3.08 16.10 -13.15
CA MET A 239 2.43 15.66 -14.39
C MET A 239 3.33 15.83 -15.63
N LYS A 240 4.15 16.89 -15.70
CA LYS A 240 5.09 17.19 -16.81
C LYS A 240 6.10 16.07 -17.13
N CYS A 241 6.33 15.14 -16.20
CA CYS A 241 7.20 13.97 -16.37
C CYS A 241 6.51 12.64 -16.02
N HIS A 242 5.30 12.69 -15.46
CA HIS A 242 4.55 11.59 -14.86
C HIS A 242 3.07 11.69 -15.23
N GLN A 243 2.75 11.74 -16.52
CA GLN A 243 1.40 11.94 -17.02
C GLN A 243 0.55 10.69 -16.73
N ASP A 244 1.07 9.50 -17.05
CA ASP A 244 0.33 8.24 -16.90
C ASP A 244 -0.03 8.00 -15.42
N ALA A 245 0.93 8.24 -14.51
CA ALA A 245 0.71 8.14 -13.06
C ALA A 245 -0.20 9.26 -12.52
N HIS A 246 -0.12 10.49 -13.05
CA HIS A 246 -0.98 11.59 -12.66
C HIS A 246 -2.45 11.33 -13.02
N ASP A 247 -2.73 10.86 -14.23
CA ASP A 247 -4.11 10.68 -14.70
C ASP A 247 -4.85 9.54 -13.98
N GLN A 248 -4.07 8.55 -13.52
CA GLN A 248 -4.52 7.52 -12.58
C GLN A 248 -4.80 8.10 -11.18
N TRP A 249 -3.84 8.84 -10.61
CA TRP A 249 -3.97 9.47 -9.29
C TRP A 249 -5.14 10.47 -9.24
N ALA A 250 -5.32 11.28 -10.28
CA ALA A 250 -6.36 12.30 -10.40
C ALA A 250 -7.78 11.73 -10.35
N ASN A 251 -7.94 10.41 -10.50
CA ASN A 251 -9.18 9.68 -10.36
C ASN A 251 -9.27 8.77 -9.12
N SER A 252 -8.18 8.66 -8.35
CA SER A 252 -8.08 7.82 -7.16
C SER A 252 -8.79 8.41 -5.94
N VAL A 253 -9.18 7.54 -5.01
CA VAL A 253 -9.68 7.96 -3.68
C VAL A 253 -8.62 8.67 -2.81
N HIS A 254 -7.34 8.68 -3.20
CA HIS A 254 -6.31 9.51 -2.58
C HIS A 254 -6.40 10.98 -3.03
N LYS A 255 -6.73 11.25 -4.30
CA LYS A 255 -7.13 12.60 -4.72
C LYS A 255 -8.44 13.01 -4.04
N PHE A 256 -9.40 12.09 -3.95
CA PHE A 256 -10.69 12.31 -3.28
C PHE A 256 -10.69 11.87 -1.80
N SER A 257 -9.61 12.19 -1.07
CA SER A 257 -9.53 11.97 0.37
C SER A 257 -10.13 13.12 1.18
N SER A 258 -10.06 14.34 0.65
CA SER A 258 -10.39 15.59 1.34
C SER A 258 -11.82 16.05 1.04
N PHE A 259 -12.14 17.33 1.24
CA PHE A 259 -13.49 17.89 1.09
C PHE A 259 -14.06 17.86 -0.34
N ASN A 260 -13.24 17.49 -1.34
CA ASN A 260 -13.71 17.11 -2.68
C ASN A 260 -14.46 15.75 -2.73
N ASN A 261 -14.57 15.04 -1.62
CA ASN A 261 -15.36 13.82 -1.46
C ASN A 261 -16.62 14.13 -0.61
N PRO A 262 -17.83 14.14 -1.20
CA PRO A 262 -19.05 14.54 -0.49
C PRO A 262 -19.33 13.72 0.77
N ALA A 263 -19.06 12.42 0.75
CA ALA A 263 -19.28 11.54 1.89
C ALA A 263 -18.33 11.87 3.06
N TYR A 264 -17.05 12.12 2.75
CA TYR A 264 -16.08 12.56 3.75
C TYR A 264 -16.42 13.95 4.32
N LEU A 265 -16.77 14.89 3.44
CA LEU A 265 -17.16 16.25 3.81
C LEU A 265 -18.36 16.26 4.76
N ALA A 266 -19.42 15.49 4.48
CA ALA A 266 -20.58 15.37 5.37
C ALA A 266 -20.20 14.89 6.78
N SER A 267 -19.34 13.86 6.85
CA SER A 267 -18.91 13.26 8.12
C SER A 267 -18.06 14.24 8.95
N VAL A 268 -17.11 14.92 8.31
CA VAL A 268 -16.17 15.82 9.02
C VAL A 268 -16.78 17.19 9.31
N ALA A 269 -17.76 17.65 8.54
CA ALA A 269 -18.57 18.80 8.89
C ALA A 269 -19.30 18.57 10.23
N GLU A 270 -19.97 17.42 10.41
CA GLU A 270 -20.57 17.04 11.72
C GLU A 270 -19.51 16.94 12.82
N THR A 271 -18.37 16.27 12.59
CA THR A 271 -17.28 16.17 13.58
C THR A 271 -16.79 17.56 14.02
N ARG A 272 -16.67 18.51 13.10
CA ARG A 272 -16.26 19.90 13.39
C ARG A 272 -17.36 20.68 14.11
N GLU A 273 -18.63 20.50 13.76
CA GLU A 273 -19.77 21.10 14.44
C GLU A 273 -19.91 20.60 15.89
N VAL A 274 -19.81 19.28 16.10
CA VAL A 274 -19.81 18.67 17.44
C VAL A 274 -18.60 19.14 18.24
N GLY A 275 -17.41 19.21 17.64
CA GLY A 275 -16.21 19.77 18.27
C GLY A 275 -16.40 21.23 18.69
N MET A 276 -16.96 22.09 17.82
CA MET A 276 -17.25 23.48 18.15
C MET A 276 -18.28 23.63 19.28
N GLN A 277 -19.34 22.80 19.29
CA GLN A 277 -20.36 22.84 20.33
C GLN A 277 -19.88 22.31 21.69
N ARG A 278 -19.05 21.25 21.68
CA ARG A 278 -18.56 20.55 22.88
C ARG A 278 -17.28 21.17 23.47
N ASP A 279 -16.33 21.50 22.61
CA ASP A 279 -14.95 21.86 22.97
C ASP A 279 -14.61 23.33 22.63
N GLY A 280 -15.50 24.05 21.94
CA GLY A 280 -15.28 25.43 21.48
C GLY A 280 -14.24 25.56 20.36
N ASN A 281 -13.81 24.45 19.75
CA ASN A 281 -12.77 24.41 18.73
C ASN A 281 -12.90 23.18 17.81
N VAL A 282 -12.20 23.18 16.67
CA VAL A 282 -12.24 22.09 15.67
C VAL A 282 -11.11 21.06 15.80
N GLN A 283 -10.22 21.16 16.80
CA GLN A 283 -8.94 20.43 16.81
C GLN A 283 -9.11 18.90 16.89
N GLY A 284 -10.22 18.40 17.46
CA GLY A 284 -10.54 16.97 17.42
C GLY A 284 -10.57 16.39 15.98
N SER A 285 -10.96 17.20 14.99
CA SER A 285 -10.99 16.80 13.58
C SER A 285 -9.61 16.64 12.91
N ARG A 286 -8.51 17.11 13.54
CA ARG A 286 -7.14 16.86 13.06
C ARG A 286 -6.80 15.37 13.00
N PHE A 287 -7.47 14.54 13.81
CA PHE A 287 -7.42 13.07 13.71
C PHE A 287 -7.67 12.59 12.26
N CYS A 288 -8.63 13.19 11.56
CA CYS A 288 -8.90 12.89 10.16
C CYS A 288 -7.85 13.54 9.23
N ALA A 289 -7.50 14.80 9.51
CA ALA A 289 -6.70 15.66 8.64
C ALA A 289 -5.32 15.09 8.29
N GLY A 290 -4.65 14.41 9.22
CA GLY A 290 -3.35 13.77 8.96
C GLY A 290 -3.36 12.70 7.86
N CYS A 291 -4.50 12.03 7.67
CA CYS A 291 -4.71 11.04 6.60
C CYS A 291 -5.43 11.63 5.37
N HIS A 292 -6.37 12.56 5.58
CA HIS A 292 -7.33 12.99 4.55
C HIS A 292 -7.08 14.38 3.97
N ASP A 293 -6.65 15.33 4.80
CA ASP A 293 -6.52 16.76 4.47
C ASP A 293 -5.08 17.29 4.65
N PRO A 294 -4.03 16.58 4.19
CA PRO A 294 -2.65 16.90 4.56
C PRO A 294 -2.18 18.29 4.09
N VAL A 295 -2.72 18.82 2.98
CA VAL A 295 -2.34 20.14 2.46
C VAL A 295 -2.83 21.30 3.34
N PRO A 296 -4.13 21.47 3.66
CA PRO A 296 -4.57 22.48 4.64
C PRO A 296 -4.01 22.21 6.04
N PHE A 297 -3.77 20.94 6.40
CA PHE A 297 -3.28 20.56 7.74
C PHE A 297 -1.83 20.99 7.98
N PHE A 298 -0.90 20.55 7.14
CA PHE A 298 0.53 20.91 7.30
C PHE A 298 0.84 22.36 6.95
N SER A 299 -0.05 23.08 6.26
CA SER A 299 0.08 24.53 6.05
C SER A 299 -0.50 25.39 7.19
N GLY A 300 -1.20 24.78 8.15
CA GLY A 300 -1.82 25.47 9.29
C GLY A 300 -3.18 26.12 8.99
N ALA A 301 -3.72 25.96 7.78
CA ALA A 301 -5.02 26.51 7.40
C ALA A 301 -6.21 25.74 8.00
N PHE A 302 -6.08 24.42 8.21
CA PHE A 302 -7.15 23.52 8.63
C PHE A 302 -7.81 23.89 9.97
N ASP A 303 -7.04 24.51 10.88
CA ASP A 303 -7.47 24.81 12.25
C ASP A 303 -8.37 26.03 12.38
N ASP A 304 -8.51 26.86 11.33
CA ASP A 304 -9.47 27.96 11.33
C ASP A 304 -10.89 27.39 11.49
N PRO A 305 -11.65 27.76 12.54
CA PRO A 305 -13.05 27.35 12.68
C PRO A 305 -13.92 27.74 11.47
N ASN A 306 -13.56 28.83 10.78
CA ASN A 306 -14.24 29.36 9.59
C ASN A 306 -13.62 28.88 8.27
N PHE A 307 -12.74 27.88 8.29
CA PHE A 307 -12.13 27.33 7.07
C PHE A 307 -13.20 26.93 6.04
N ASP A 308 -13.15 27.54 4.85
CA ASP A 308 -14.09 27.25 3.77
C ASP A 308 -13.77 25.88 3.14
N MET A 309 -14.43 24.85 3.67
CA MET A 309 -14.33 23.46 3.19
C MET A 309 -14.80 23.26 1.74
N LEU A 310 -15.45 24.24 1.11
CA LEU A 310 -15.93 24.15 -0.28
C LEU A 310 -15.01 24.90 -1.26
N ASN A 311 -14.52 26.09 -0.91
CA ASN A 311 -13.86 26.99 -1.87
C ASN A 311 -12.42 27.38 -1.50
N HIS A 312 -11.91 27.05 -0.31
CA HIS A 312 -10.51 27.31 0.01
C HIS A 312 -9.58 26.56 -0.95
N GLU A 313 -8.48 27.20 -1.38
CA GLU A 313 -7.59 26.68 -2.44
C GLU A 313 -7.08 25.26 -2.15
N THR A 314 -6.84 24.95 -0.87
CA THR A 314 -6.35 23.65 -0.39
C THR A 314 -7.45 22.63 -0.04
N ALA A 315 -8.74 23.02 -0.02
CA ALA A 315 -9.83 22.14 0.44
C ALA A 315 -10.07 20.93 -0.50
N LYS A 316 -9.56 21.01 -1.73
CA LYS A 316 -9.76 19.99 -2.78
C LYS A 316 -8.44 19.34 -3.24
N SER A 317 -7.36 19.55 -2.48
CA SER A 317 -6.03 19.00 -2.81
C SER A 317 -5.97 17.48 -2.67
N GLY A 318 -6.52 16.94 -1.58
CA GLY A 318 -6.41 15.53 -1.20
C GLY A 318 -5.00 15.14 -0.76
N ILE A 319 -4.70 13.84 -0.80
CA ILE A 319 -3.33 13.33 -0.73
C ILE A 319 -2.68 13.55 -2.10
N THR A 320 -1.80 14.54 -2.19
CA THR A 320 -1.09 14.92 -3.42
C THR A 320 0.09 14.01 -3.73
N CYS A 321 0.63 14.09 -4.95
CA CYS A 321 1.89 13.45 -5.31
C CYS A 321 3.00 13.84 -4.32
N THR A 322 3.12 15.13 -4.00
CA THR A 322 4.12 15.60 -3.05
C THR A 322 3.90 15.04 -1.65
N VAL A 323 2.68 15.02 -1.11
CA VAL A 323 2.44 14.54 0.26
C VAL A 323 2.95 13.11 0.44
N CYS A 324 2.53 12.17 -0.42
CA CYS A 324 3.01 10.79 -0.37
C CYS A 324 4.54 10.69 -0.50
N HIS A 325 5.11 11.39 -1.48
CA HIS A 325 6.54 11.26 -1.79
C HIS A 325 7.46 12.07 -0.88
N ALA A 326 6.94 13.05 -0.14
CA ALA A 326 7.66 13.86 0.84
C ALA A 326 7.71 13.22 2.23
N ILE A 327 6.89 12.22 2.54
CA ILE A 327 7.03 11.40 3.76
C ILE A 327 8.44 10.78 3.80
N THR A 328 9.07 10.85 4.97
CA THR A 328 10.47 10.44 5.24
C THR A 328 10.56 9.27 6.21
N HIS A 329 9.59 9.13 7.11
CA HIS A 329 9.52 8.07 8.13
C HIS A 329 8.09 7.63 8.40
N VAL A 330 7.94 6.38 8.81
CA VAL A 330 6.83 5.92 9.66
C VAL A 330 7.41 5.82 11.07
N ASN A 331 6.83 6.50 12.05
CA ASN A 331 7.44 6.65 13.38
C ASN A 331 7.05 5.48 14.32
N SER A 332 5.89 4.85 14.11
CA SER A 332 5.44 3.68 14.88
C SER A 332 4.46 2.79 14.10
N ASN A 333 4.06 1.66 14.70
CA ASN A 333 3.05 0.73 14.18
C ASN A 333 1.61 1.02 14.70
N VAL A 334 1.40 2.15 15.39
CA VAL A 334 0.11 2.54 16.03
C VAL A 334 -0.91 3.10 15.02
N GLY A 335 -0.44 3.73 13.93
CA GLY A 335 -1.29 4.36 12.92
C GLY A 335 -1.57 5.85 13.17
N ASN A 336 -2.79 6.33 12.90
CA ASN A 336 -3.22 7.74 13.10
C ASN A 336 -2.32 8.79 12.43
N ALA A 337 -1.81 8.49 11.23
CA ALA A 337 -0.83 9.28 10.50
C ALA A 337 0.49 9.51 11.25
N ASP A 338 0.96 8.55 12.07
CA ASP A 338 2.28 8.62 12.73
C ASP A 338 3.44 8.44 11.75
N PHE A 339 3.59 9.42 10.87
CA PHE A 339 4.67 9.58 9.91
C PHE A 339 5.33 10.94 10.06
N THR A 340 6.53 11.07 9.51
CA THR A 340 7.21 12.36 9.37
C THR A 340 7.18 12.80 7.91
N ILE A 341 6.74 14.04 7.64
CA ILE A 341 6.82 14.70 6.34
C ILE A 341 7.88 15.82 6.36
N GLU A 342 8.62 15.98 5.27
CA GLU A 342 9.64 17.03 5.11
C GLU A 342 9.20 18.02 4.01
N GLU A 343 9.62 19.29 4.08
CA GLU A 343 9.46 20.21 2.94
C GLU A 343 10.45 19.81 1.83
N PRO A 344 9.99 19.29 0.67
CA PRO A 344 10.89 18.78 -0.35
C PRO A 344 11.72 19.89 -1.01
N GLN A 345 13.02 19.65 -1.13
CA GLN A 345 13.93 20.53 -1.86
C GLN A 345 13.71 20.41 -3.37
N HIS A 346 13.64 21.55 -4.05
CA HIS A 346 13.33 21.63 -5.47
C HIS A 346 14.52 22.11 -6.31
N TYR A 347 14.50 21.77 -7.60
CA TYR A 347 15.48 22.26 -8.57
C TYR A 347 15.28 23.78 -8.80
N PRO A 348 16.32 24.54 -9.19
CA PRO A 348 16.20 25.95 -9.53
C PRO A 348 15.03 26.21 -10.49
N PHE A 349 14.25 27.27 -10.22
CA PHE A 349 13.08 27.69 -11.01
C PHE A 349 11.84 26.76 -10.98
N ALA A 350 11.72 25.82 -10.03
CA ALA A 350 10.52 24.95 -9.95
C ALA A 350 9.20 25.73 -9.78
N PHE A 351 9.24 26.83 -9.03
CA PHE A 351 8.11 27.75 -8.80
C PHE A 351 8.09 28.95 -9.77
N SER A 352 8.82 28.90 -10.87
CA SER A 352 8.87 30.02 -11.83
C SER A 352 7.71 29.97 -12.81
N GLU A 353 6.91 31.04 -12.85
CA GLU A 353 5.88 31.25 -13.87
C GLU A 353 6.46 31.50 -15.27
N ASN A 354 7.71 31.97 -15.37
CA ASN A 354 8.37 32.18 -16.66
C ASN A 354 8.58 30.83 -17.41
N PRO A 355 7.98 30.63 -18.61
CA PRO A 355 8.04 29.34 -19.31
C PRO A 355 9.45 28.88 -19.69
N VAL A 356 10.38 29.81 -19.96
CA VAL A 356 11.77 29.47 -20.31
C VAL A 356 12.51 28.95 -19.09
N LEU A 357 12.35 29.59 -17.93
CA LEU A 357 12.97 29.13 -16.68
C LEU A 357 12.36 27.82 -16.18
N GLN A 358 11.05 27.62 -16.36
CA GLN A 358 10.40 26.35 -16.06
C GLN A 358 10.84 25.23 -17.02
N TRP A 359 11.03 25.52 -18.31
CA TRP A 359 11.66 24.58 -19.24
C TRP A 359 13.09 24.22 -18.80
N VAL A 360 13.91 25.20 -18.39
CA VAL A 360 15.25 24.94 -17.82
C VAL A 360 15.17 24.03 -16.59
N ASN A 361 14.20 24.26 -15.70
CA ASN A 361 13.99 23.38 -14.54
C ASN A 361 13.73 21.93 -14.96
N ASN A 362 12.75 21.67 -15.84
CA ASN A 362 12.42 20.33 -16.31
C ASN A 362 13.63 19.65 -16.95
N GLN A 363 14.42 20.40 -17.73
CA GLN A 363 15.65 19.90 -18.35
C GLN A 363 16.71 19.53 -17.32
N LEU A 364 16.89 20.30 -16.24
CA LEU A 364 17.81 19.95 -15.15
C LEU A 364 17.38 18.68 -14.41
N VAL A 365 16.08 18.52 -14.13
CA VAL A 365 15.52 17.29 -13.54
C VAL A 365 15.79 16.09 -14.45
N LYS A 366 15.44 16.19 -15.74
CA LYS A 366 15.63 15.13 -16.74
C LYS A 366 17.11 14.79 -16.97
N ALA A 367 18.01 15.78 -16.93
CA ALA A 367 19.45 15.60 -17.14
C ALA A 367 20.12 14.87 -15.96
N LYS A 368 19.77 15.22 -14.71
CA LYS A 368 20.35 14.62 -13.49
C LYS A 368 19.27 14.36 -12.44
N PRO A 369 18.48 13.27 -12.55
CA PRO A 369 17.35 12.99 -11.67
C PRO A 369 17.73 12.39 -10.30
N SER A 370 19.01 12.34 -9.91
CA SER A 370 19.45 11.68 -8.67
C SER A 370 18.95 12.41 -7.42
N PHE A 371 19.06 13.74 -7.40
CA PHE A 371 18.58 14.61 -6.31
C PHE A 371 17.04 14.57 -6.22
N HIS A 372 16.33 14.61 -7.36
CA HIS A 372 14.88 14.36 -7.43
C HIS A 372 14.51 13.00 -6.82
N LYS A 373 15.17 11.91 -7.25
CA LYS A 373 14.95 10.56 -6.73
C LYS A 373 15.18 10.47 -5.22
N LYS A 374 16.25 11.08 -4.69
CA LYS A 374 16.56 11.10 -3.25
C LYS A 374 15.48 11.83 -2.44
N THR A 375 14.91 12.90 -3.00
CA THR A 375 13.87 13.73 -2.37
C THR A 375 12.52 13.00 -2.32
N PHE A 376 12.12 12.34 -3.41
CA PHE A 376 10.76 11.81 -3.58
C PHE A 376 10.62 10.28 -3.43
N LEU A 377 11.70 9.49 -3.42
CA LEU A 377 11.64 8.03 -3.33
C LEU A 377 12.51 7.47 -2.19
N LYS A 378 11.86 7.02 -1.13
CA LYS A 378 12.47 6.42 0.06
C LYS A 378 12.20 4.90 0.13
N PRO A 379 13.02 4.10 0.85
CA PRO A 379 12.77 2.67 1.01
C PRO A 379 11.40 2.34 1.62
N LEU A 380 10.89 3.18 2.52
CA LEU A 380 9.59 3.04 3.19
C LEU A 380 8.41 2.91 2.21
N HIS A 381 8.48 3.52 1.02
CA HIS A 381 7.44 3.46 0.00
C HIS A 381 7.17 2.03 -0.53
N LYS A 382 8.00 1.05 -0.15
CA LYS A 382 7.86 -0.37 -0.50
C LYS A 382 7.38 -1.26 0.66
N THR A 383 7.13 -0.71 1.84
CA THR A 383 6.75 -1.49 3.03
C THR A 383 5.27 -1.30 3.34
N SER A 384 4.66 -2.27 4.02
CA SER A 384 3.25 -2.20 4.40
C SER A 384 3.00 -1.23 5.55
N GLU A 385 4.01 -0.94 6.37
CA GLU A 385 3.95 0.03 7.47
C GLU A 385 3.67 1.45 6.95
N TYR A 386 4.16 1.79 5.75
CA TYR A 386 3.84 3.06 5.10
C TYR A 386 2.34 3.23 4.82
N CYS A 387 1.69 2.17 4.34
CA CYS A 387 0.24 2.16 4.19
C CYS A 387 -0.45 2.11 5.58
N GLY A 388 0.11 1.34 6.50
CA GLY A 388 -0.37 1.17 7.88
C GLY A 388 -0.46 2.47 8.67
N ALA A 389 0.40 3.46 8.40
CA ALA A 389 0.32 4.79 9.02
C ALA A 389 -1.07 5.43 8.87
N CYS A 390 -1.76 5.20 7.75
CA CYS A 390 -3.12 5.70 7.50
C CYS A 390 -4.22 4.60 7.57
N HIS A 391 -3.86 3.35 7.28
CA HIS A 391 -4.79 2.19 7.25
C HIS A 391 -4.85 1.37 8.56
N LYS A 392 -4.27 1.91 9.64
CA LYS A 392 -4.48 1.48 11.02
C LYS A 392 -4.83 2.73 11.82
N VAL A 393 -5.93 2.71 12.57
CA VAL A 393 -6.38 3.86 13.37
C VAL A 393 -6.96 3.47 14.73
N HIS A 394 -6.93 4.43 15.65
CA HIS A 394 -7.61 4.37 16.94
C HIS A 394 -8.19 5.75 17.25
N LEU A 395 -9.34 5.80 17.93
CA LEU A 395 -10.01 7.03 18.29
C LEU A 395 -9.37 7.58 19.58
N PRO A 396 -8.82 8.81 19.57
CA PRO A 396 -8.23 9.45 20.74
C PRO A 396 -9.30 10.12 21.62
N PHE A 397 -9.01 10.32 22.91
CA PHE A 397 -9.93 10.99 23.84
C PHE A 397 -10.37 12.38 23.37
N ALA A 398 -9.44 13.16 22.80
CA ALA A 398 -9.72 14.49 22.23
C ALA A 398 -10.80 14.48 21.13
N LEU A 399 -11.08 13.32 20.51
CA LEU A 399 -12.18 13.13 19.58
C LEU A 399 -13.42 12.54 20.28
N ASN A 400 -13.26 11.43 21.02
CA ASN A 400 -14.38 10.61 21.51
C ASN A 400 -14.90 10.93 22.94
N HIS A 401 -14.14 11.67 23.76
CA HIS A 401 -14.48 12.04 25.15
C HIS A 401 -14.89 10.86 26.06
N TYR A 402 -14.34 9.67 25.79
CA TYR A 402 -14.60 8.43 26.53
C TYR A 402 -13.31 7.75 26.99
N ARG A 403 -12.37 7.48 26.07
CA ARG A 403 -11.07 6.84 26.37
C ARG A 403 -9.95 7.34 25.44
N ASP A 404 -8.72 7.35 25.96
CA ASP A 404 -7.48 7.68 25.24
C ASP A 404 -7.15 6.72 24.08
N PHE A 405 -7.85 5.59 24.02
CA PHE A 405 -7.75 4.62 22.94
C PHE A 405 -9.07 3.85 22.82
N LEU A 406 -9.68 3.90 21.64
CA LEU A 406 -10.62 2.90 21.15
C LEU A 406 -10.14 2.43 19.78
N ARG A 407 -10.08 1.12 19.54
CA ARG A 407 -9.62 0.60 18.24
C ARG A 407 -10.62 0.98 17.15
N GLY A 408 -10.14 1.67 16.11
CA GLY A 408 -10.91 1.96 14.90
C GLY A 408 -10.60 0.94 13.79
N GLN A 409 -10.59 1.41 12.55
CA GLN A 409 -10.28 0.59 11.37
C GLN A 409 -8.83 0.09 11.41
N ASN A 410 -8.58 -1.15 10.98
CA ASN A 410 -7.26 -1.77 11.09
C ASN A 410 -7.01 -2.82 9.99
N HIS A 411 -6.67 -2.36 8.79
CA HIS A 411 -6.31 -3.25 7.69
C HIS A 411 -4.92 -3.87 7.88
N TYR A 412 -3.99 -3.11 8.46
CA TYR A 412 -2.59 -3.54 8.56
C TYR A 412 -2.44 -4.84 9.37
N ASP A 413 -2.99 -4.92 10.59
CA ASP A 413 -2.86 -6.13 11.41
C ASP A 413 -3.63 -7.32 10.80
N SER A 414 -4.77 -7.05 10.16
CA SER A 414 -5.53 -8.07 9.42
C SER A 414 -4.79 -8.61 8.22
N TRP A 415 -4.01 -7.78 7.53
CA TRP A 415 -3.16 -8.22 6.42
C TRP A 415 -1.94 -8.98 6.96
N LEU A 416 -1.31 -8.46 8.00
CA LEU A 416 -0.13 -9.03 8.63
C LEU A 416 -0.40 -10.46 9.11
N LEU A 417 -1.50 -10.71 9.82
CA LEU A 417 -1.85 -12.05 10.31
C LEU A 417 -2.46 -12.99 9.25
N SER A 418 -2.45 -12.63 7.97
CA SER A 418 -2.92 -13.49 6.88
C SER A 418 -1.82 -14.44 6.36
N GLY A 419 -2.25 -15.51 5.68
CA GLY A 419 -1.35 -16.35 4.89
C GLY A 419 -0.89 -15.67 3.59
N VAL A 420 -1.57 -14.59 3.17
CA VAL A 420 -1.26 -13.84 1.95
C VAL A 420 -0.04 -12.94 2.15
N SER A 421 0.12 -12.32 3.32
CA SER A 421 1.34 -11.57 3.69
C SER A 421 2.57 -12.46 3.84
N GLY A 422 2.37 -13.78 4.00
CA GLY A 422 3.42 -14.73 4.36
C GLY A 422 3.82 -14.70 5.84
N HIS A 423 3.12 -13.95 6.69
CA HIS A 423 3.45 -13.76 8.10
C HIS A 423 2.50 -14.47 9.07
N GLY A 424 1.25 -14.78 8.71
CA GLY A 424 0.28 -15.45 9.58
C GLY A 424 0.25 -16.97 9.44
N SER A 425 0.65 -17.71 10.48
CA SER A 425 0.82 -19.19 10.46
C SER A 425 -0.46 -19.98 10.72
N ARG A 426 -1.60 -19.30 10.86
CA ARG A 426 -2.87 -19.86 11.33
C ARG A 426 -3.94 -19.97 10.25
N SER A 427 -3.60 -19.60 9.01
CA SER A 427 -4.55 -19.50 7.88
C SER A 427 -5.06 -20.85 7.41
N PHE A 428 -6.28 -20.87 6.86
CA PHE A 428 -6.88 -22.06 6.24
C PHE A 428 -6.27 -22.36 4.87
N TYR A 429 -5.88 -21.33 4.12
CA TYR A 429 -5.26 -21.44 2.81
C TYR A 429 -4.04 -20.52 2.71
N TYR A 430 -3.05 -20.93 1.92
CA TYR A 430 -1.80 -20.20 1.69
C TYR A 430 -1.55 -20.05 0.18
N PRO A 431 -1.19 -18.85 -0.33
CA PRO A 431 -0.91 -18.67 -1.74
C PRO A 431 0.40 -19.39 -2.14
N PRO A 432 0.60 -19.71 -3.43
CA PRO A 432 1.87 -20.28 -3.90
C PRO A 432 3.10 -19.42 -3.57
N THR A 433 2.93 -18.11 -3.42
CA THR A 433 3.96 -17.16 -2.96
C THR A 433 3.28 -16.00 -2.23
N ALA A 434 3.86 -15.53 -1.13
CA ALA A 434 3.37 -14.38 -0.39
C ALA A 434 3.43 -13.07 -1.19
N GLN A 435 2.55 -12.14 -0.81
CA GLN A 435 2.49 -10.76 -1.27
C GLN A 435 2.96 -9.88 -0.12
N ASN A 436 4.22 -9.43 -0.15
CA ASN A 436 4.94 -8.98 1.06
C ASN A 436 4.67 -7.51 1.42
N ASN A 437 3.84 -6.80 0.64
CA ASN A 437 3.39 -5.43 0.90
C ASN A 437 2.06 -5.16 0.17
N CYS A 438 1.42 -4.03 0.50
CA CYS A 438 0.13 -3.63 -0.06
C CYS A 438 0.19 -3.26 -1.56
N ASN A 439 1.35 -2.80 -2.04
CA ASN A 439 1.53 -2.29 -3.40
C ASN A 439 1.44 -3.41 -4.45
N GLU A 440 1.81 -4.64 -4.09
CA GLU A 440 1.69 -5.82 -4.97
C GLU A 440 0.23 -6.08 -5.40
N CYS A 441 -0.77 -5.70 -4.58
CA CYS A 441 -2.20 -5.83 -4.90
C CYS A 441 -2.90 -4.52 -5.26
N HIS A 442 -2.52 -3.38 -4.65
CA HIS A 442 -3.20 -2.09 -4.85
C HIS A 442 -2.45 -1.10 -5.75
N MET A 443 -1.21 -1.39 -6.14
CA MET A 443 -0.48 -0.61 -7.14
C MET A 443 0.09 -1.53 -8.25
N PRO A 444 -0.76 -2.33 -8.93
CA PRO A 444 -0.32 -3.25 -9.98
C PRO A 444 0.45 -2.48 -11.07
N VAL A 445 1.44 -3.12 -11.69
CA VAL A 445 2.26 -2.46 -12.71
C VAL A 445 1.56 -2.44 -14.07
N GLY A 446 1.61 -1.31 -14.76
CA GLY A 446 1.06 -1.11 -16.10
C GLY A 446 2.10 -0.51 -17.05
N GLU A 447 1.98 -0.80 -18.35
CA GLU A 447 2.81 -0.17 -19.39
C GLU A 447 2.68 1.36 -19.35
N SER A 448 3.80 2.06 -19.54
CA SER A 448 3.84 3.52 -19.44
C SER A 448 5.04 4.11 -20.18
N SER A 449 4.85 5.33 -20.68
CA SER A 449 5.89 6.09 -21.39
C SER A 449 6.55 7.19 -20.52
N ASP A 450 6.09 7.35 -19.28
CA ASP A 450 6.56 8.30 -18.27
C ASP A 450 8.07 8.27 -18.08
N PHE A 451 8.65 9.41 -17.70
CA PHE A 451 10.10 9.54 -17.49
C PHE A 451 10.63 8.60 -16.38
N GLY A 452 9.78 8.26 -15.41
CA GLY A 452 10.11 7.35 -14.31
C GLY A 452 9.94 5.84 -14.60
N ALA A 453 9.39 5.48 -15.76
CA ALA A 453 9.05 4.10 -16.11
C ALA A 453 10.29 3.19 -16.23
N LYS A 454 10.13 1.91 -15.90
CA LYS A 454 11.23 0.93 -15.83
C LYS A 454 10.79 -0.43 -16.34
N VAL A 455 11.74 -1.23 -16.81
CA VAL A 455 11.54 -2.67 -16.97
C VAL A 455 11.50 -3.29 -15.57
N VAL A 456 10.36 -3.90 -15.21
CA VAL A 456 10.09 -4.49 -13.89
C VAL A 456 9.82 -5.99 -13.95
N ASP A 457 9.66 -6.54 -15.15
CA ASP A 457 9.39 -7.95 -15.42
C ASP A 457 10.07 -8.38 -16.74
N GLU A 458 9.89 -9.65 -17.11
CA GLU A 458 10.54 -10.29 -18.26
C GLU A 458 10.02 -9.81 -19.63
N SER A 459 8.95 -9.00 -19.69
CA SER A 459 8.42 -8.47 -20.96
C SER A 459 9.37 -7.53 -21.70
N GLY A 460 10.35 -6.96 -20.99
CA GLY A 460 11.24 -5.92 -21.52
C GLY A 460 10.59 -4.55 -21.72
N GLN A 461 9.30 -4.40 -21.43
CA GLN A 461 8.55 -3.15 -21.58
C GLN A 461 8.79 -2.19 -20.41
N LEU A 462 8.60 -0.89 -20.65
CA LEU A 462 8.63 0.12 -19.59
C LEU A 462 7.27 0.19 -18.89
N LYS A 463 7.29 0.13 -17.55
CA LYS A 463 6.11 0.11 -16.70
C LYS A 463 6.24 1.07 -15.51
N VAL A 464 5.10 1.48 -14.97
CA VAL A 464 4.97 2.20 -13.69
C VAL A 464 3.98 1.47 -12.78
N HIS A 465 4.02 1.74 -11.48
CA HIS A 465 2.98 1.32 -10.55
C HIS A 465 1.69 2.12 -10.80
N ASN A 466 0.54 1.45 -10.77
CA ASN A 466 -0.75 2.11 -10.96
C ASN A 466 -1.12 2.97 -9.73
N HIS A 467 -1.43 4.24 -9.96
CA HIS A 467 -1.81 5.21 -8.91
C HIS A 467 -3.32 5.47 -8.81
N LEU A 468 -4.16 4.66 -9.47
CA LEU A 468 -5.62 4.68 -9.30
C LEU A 468 -6.04 4.05 -7.98
N PHE A 469 -5.20 3.16 -7.43
CA PHE A 469 -5.47 2.33 -6.24
C PHE A 469 -6.78 1.53 -6.41
N PRO A 470 -6.86 0.62 -7.40
CA PRO A 470 -8.07 -0.15 -7.65
C PRO A 470 -8.53 -0.90 -6.39
N SER A 471 -9.81 -0.73 -6.08
CA SER A 471 -10.45 -1.15 -4.84
C SER A 471 -11.96 -1.25 -5.06
N ALA A 472 -12.74 -1.44 -3.99
CA ALA A 472 -14.20 -1.56 -4.09
C ALA A 472 -14.97 -0.23 -4.19
N ASN A 473 -14.33 0.94 -4.21
CA ASN A 473 -15.03 2.22 -4.11
C ASN A 473 -15.62 2.73 -5.45
N THR A 474 -16.79 2.21 -5.83
CA THR A 474 -17.55 2.68 -7.00
C THR A 474 -18.31 4.01 -6.77
N ALA A 475 -18.59 4.39 -5.52
CA ALA A 475 -19.45 5.54 -5.22
C ALA A 475 -18.80 6.90 -5.53
N VAL A 476 -17.53 7.09 -5.18
CA VAL A 476 -16.83 8.37 -5.41
C VAL A 476 -16.71 8.65 -6.92
N ALA A 477 -16.54 7.62 -7.74
CA ALA A 477 -16.54 7.73 -9.20
C ALA A 477 -17.95 8.03 -9.75
N TRP A 478 -19.01 7.40 -9.22
CA TRP A 478 -20.39 7.68 -9.62
C TRP A 478 -20.85 9.11 -9.30
N LEU A 479 -20.52 9.61 -8.11
CA LEU A 479 -20.81 11.00 -7.70
C LEU A 479 -20.13 12.04 -8.61
N ARG A 480 -19.08 11.64 -9.33
CA ARG A 480 -18.32 12.45 -10.30
C ARG A 480 -18.63 12.14 -11.78
N ASP A 481 -19.57 11.23 -12.04
CA ASP A 481 -19.91 10.73 -13.38
C ASP A 481 -18.69 10.19 -14.17
N GLN A 482 -17.94 9.27 -13.55
CA GLN A 482 -16.75 8.62 -14.11
C GLN A 482 -16.98 7.10 -14.34
N PRO A 483 -17.72 6.71 -15.40
CA PRO A 483 -18.11 5.32 -15.64
C PRO A 483 -16.93 4.38 -15.95
N GLU A 484 -15.89 4.87 -16.61
CA GLU A 484 -14.63 4.14 -16.82
C GLU A 484 -13.87 3.84 -15.51
N VAL A 485 -13.89 4.76 -14.54
CA VAL A 485 -13.31 4.51 -13.21
C VAL A 485 -14.14 3.48 -12.42
N ILE A 486 -15.48 3.56 -12.50
CA ILE A 486 -16.37 2.52 -11.93
C ILE A 486 -16.01 1.16 -12.53
N LYS A 487 -15.89 1.08 -13.86
CA LYS A 487 -15.55 -0.16 -14.56
C LYS A 487 -14.17 -0.69 -14.14
N ALA A 488 -13.14 0.15 -14.04
CA ALA A 488 -11.81 -0.27 -13.58
C ALA A 488 -11.83 -0.88 -12.16
N HIS A 489 -12.70 -0.38 -11.27
CA HIS A 489 -12.94 -0.98 -9.96
C HIS A 489 -13.73 -2.31 -10.05
N GLN A 490 -14.74 -2.40 -10.92
CA GLN A 490 -15.52 -3.63 -11.13
C GLN A 490 -14.70 -4.74 -11.78
N ASP A 491 -13.80 -4.42 -12.71
CA ASP A 491 -12.87 -5.34 -13.35
C ASP A 491 -11.86 -5.89 -12.32
N TYR A 492 -11.39 -5.05 -11.38
CA TYR A 492 -10.53 -5.48 -10.26
C TYR A 492 -11.25 -6.44 -9.29
N LEU A 493 -12.55 -6.25 -9.08
CA LEU A 493 -13.37 -7.11 -8.21
C LEU A 493 -13.70 -8.48 -8.83
N GLN A 494 -13.39 -8.73 -10.10
CA GLN A 494 -13.73 -10.00 -10.75
C GLN A 494 -13.03 -11.21 -10.10
N GLY A 495 -13.84 -12.17 -9.63
CA GLY A 495 -13.37 -13.38 -8.97
C GLY A 495 -12.61 -13.13 -7.66
N VAL A 496 -12.85 -12.01 -6.96
CA VAL A 496 -12.34 -11.82 -5.58
C VAL A 496 -13.20 -12.58 -4.56
N MET A 497 -14.47 -12.82 -4.88
CA MET A 497 -15.42 -13.61 -4.11
C MET A 497 -15.92 -14.83 -4.89
N ARG A 498 -16.56 -15.76 -4.18
CA ARG A 498 -17.34 -16.88 -4.70
C ARG A 498 -18.58 -17.09 -3.82
N VAL A 499 -19.67 -17.51 -4.45
CA VAL A 499 -20.86 -18.09 -3.80
C VAL A 499 -20.92 -19.55 -4.22
N ASP A 500 -21.33 -20.44 -3.32
CA ASP A 500 -21.62 -21.85 -3.60
C ASP A 500 -22.92 -22.25 -2.93
N LEU A 501 -23.88 -22.72 -3.74
CA LEU A 501 -25.08 -23.40 -3.29
C LEU A 501 -24.70 -24.84 -2.92
N PHE A 502 -24.38 -25.03 -1.65
CA PHE A 502 -23.61 -26.16 -1.16
C PHE A 502 -24.46 -27.39 -0.85
N GLY A 503 -25.55 -27.21 -0.09
CA GLY A 503 -26.28 -28.31 0.54
C GLY A 503 -27.75 -28.01 0.78
N LEU A 504 -28.56 -29.05 0.94
CA LEU A 504 -29.99 -28.93 1.29
C LEU A 504 -30.32 -29.84 2.47
N ARG A 505 -30.98 -29.31 3.50
CA ARG A 505 -31.47 -30.08 4.64
C ARG A 505 -32.96 -30.34 4.56
N GLU A 506 -33.38 -31.57 4.87
CA GLU A 506 -34.79 -31.96 4.97
C GLU A 506 -35.40 -31.54 6.33
N GLY A 507 -35.55 -30.23 6.56
CA GLY A 507 -36.21 -29.68 7.74
C GLY A 507 -35.84 -28.22 8.03
N PRO A 508 -36.47 -27.59 9.05
CA PRO A 508 -36.31 -26.17 9.37
C PRO A 508 -35.10 -25.85 10.27
N SER A 509 -34.16 -26.78 10.46
CA SER A 509 -33.09 -26.69 11.48
C SER A 509 -31.73 -27.16 10.94
N VAL A 510 -30.64 -26.59 11.46
CA VAL A 510 -29.25 -26.99 11.18
C VAL A 510 -28.88 -28.40 11.71
N GLU A 511 -29.78 -29.04 12.46
CA GLU A 511 -29.69 -30.44 12.88
C GLU A 511 -30.39 -31.41 11.90
N ALA A 512 -31.15 -30.91 10.92
CA ALA A 512 -31.87 -31.76 9.98
C ALA A 512 -30.91 -32.47 8.98
N PRO A 513 -31.28 -33.65 8.44
CA PRO A 513 -30.44 -34.44 7.54
C PRO A 513 -29.99 -33.64 6.32
N LEU A 514 -28.68 -33.61 6.06
CA LEU A 514 -28.05 -32.83 5.01
C LEU A 514 -27.77 -33.68 3.77
N THR A 515 -28.29 -33.25 2.61
CA THR A 515 -27.85 -33.69 1.29
C THR A 515 -26.83 -32.69 0.75
N ALA A 516 -25.56 -33.10 0.68
CA ALA A 516 -24.47 -32.29 0.14
C ALA A 516 -23.34 -33.21 -0.39
N PRO A 517 -22.50 -32.73 -1.33
CA PRO A 517 -22.63 -31.46 -2.04
C PRO A 517 -23.73 -31.53 -3.11
N LEU A 518 -24.42 -30.42 -3.38
CA LEU A 518 -25.38 -30.33 -4.48
C LEU A 518 -24.67 -30.17 -5.83
N ARG A 519 -25.21 -30.81 -6.87
CA ARG A 519 -24.73 -30.90 -8.27
C ARG A 519 -23.60 -31.92 -8.49
N PRO A 520 -23.63 -32.68 -9.61
CA PRO A 520 -24.60 -32.55 -10.72
C PRO A 520 -26.00 -33.09 -10.39
N GLN A 521 -26.12 -34.04 -9.46
CA GLN A 521 -27.41 -34.47 -8.92
C GLN A 521 -27.90 -33.54 -7.81
N VAL A 522 -29.22 -33.41 -7.70
CA VAL A 522 -29.92 -32.70 -6.61
C VAL A 522 -31.17 -33.50 -6.21
N PRO A 523 -31.60 -33.48 -4.93
CA PRO A 523 -32.79 -34.21 -4.51
C PRO A 523 -34.08 -33.56 -5.06
N PRO A 524 -35.14 -34.34 -5.35
CA PRO A 524 -36.43 -33.77 -5.71
C PRO A 524 -37.09 -33.09 -4.50
N LEU A 525 -37.56 -31.87 -4.70
CA LEU A 525 -38.32 -31.12 -3.70
C LEU A 525 -39.74 -31.70 -3.57
N LYS A 526 -40.21 -31.89 -2.34
CA LYS A 526 -41.55 -32.39 -2.04
C LYS A 526 -42.48 -31.19 -1.76
N PRO A 527 -43.63 -31.04 -2.43
CA PRO A 527 -44.64 -30.05 -2.07
C PRO A 527 -45.06 -30.16 -0.59
N GLY A 528 -45.33 -29.04 0.06
CA GLY A 528 -45.65 -28.92 1.49
C GLY A 528 -44.46 -29.09 2.44
N GLN A 529 -43.32 -29.60 1.98
CA GLN A 529 -42.15 -29.86 2.81
C GLN A 529 -41.33 -28.57 3.04
N THR A 530 -40.83 -28.41 4.26
CA THR A 530 -39.90 -27.32 4.62
C THR A 530 -38.46 -27.81 4.56
N TYR A 531 -37.59 -26.98 3.98
CA TYR A 531 -36.17 -27.23 3.79
C TYR A 531 -35.32 -26.06 4.31
N LEU A 532 -34.03 -26.33 4.50
CA LEU A 532 -33.01 -25.32 4.76
C LEU A 532 -31.88 -25.48 3.74
N LEU A 533 -31.66 -24.44 2.95
CA LEU A 533 -30.61 -24.33 1.94
C LEU A 533 -29.33 -23.77 2.57
N GLU A 534 -28.22 -24.46 2.36
CA GLU A 534 -26.89 -24.09 2.81
C GLU A 534 -26.15 -23.33 1.68
N ALA A 535 -25.89 -22.04 1.88
CA ALA A 535 -25.12 -21.20 0.97
C ALA A 535 -23.78 -20.80 1.61
N VAL A 536 -22.69 -20.85 0.84
CA VAL A 536 -21.34 -20.50 1.31
C VAL A 536 -20.79 -19.31 0.52
N ILE A 537 -20.36 -18.26 1.22
CA ILE A 537 -19.66 -17.09 0.67
C ILE A 537 -18.16 -17.23 0.96
N ARG A 538 -17.29 -16.97 -0.03
CA ARG A 538 -15.86 -17.34 0.04
C ARG A 538 -14.92 -16.28 -0.54
N THR A 539 -13.90 -15.85 0.23
CA THR A 539 -12.93 -14.80 -0.18
C THR A 539 -11.68 -15.36 -0.89
N LEU A 540 -11.52 -15.15 -2.19
CA LEU A 540 -10.51 -15.84 -3.00
C LEU A 540 -9.15 -15.14 -3.06
N LYS A 541 -9.11 -13.80 -3.20
CA LYS A 541 -7.89 -13.06 -3.57
C LYS A 541 -7.37 -12.07 -2.52
N MET A 542 -8.15 -11.73 -1.50
CA MET A 542 -7.78 -10.66 -0.56
C MET A 542 -6.82 -11.14 0.54
N GLY A 543 -5.85 -10.27 0.86
CA GLY A 543 -4.93 -10.49 1.98
C GLY A 543 -5.43 -9.96 3.33
N HIS A 544 -6.54 -9.23 3.38
CA HIS A 544 -7.14 -8.71 4.60
C HIS A 544 -8.65 -9.06 4.66
N HIS A 545 -9.32 -8.80 5.79
CA HIS A 545 -10.75 -9.10 5.93
C HIS A 545 -11.56 -8.45 4.81
N PHE A 546 -12.57 -9.17 4.32
CA PHE A 546 -13.53 -8.62 3.39
C PHE A 546 -14.34 -7.49 4.05
N THR A 547 -14.76 -6.52 3.24
CA THR A 547 -15.55 -5.33 3.61
C THR A 547 -14.83 -4.31 4.51
N GLN A 548 -13.55 -4.53 4.82
CA GLN A 548 -12.74 -3.72 5.72
C GLN A 548 -12.54 -2.27 5.26
N GLY A 549 -12.34 -1.38 6.23
CA GLY A 549 -12.38 0.07 6.06
C GLY A 549 -13.69 0.58 6.63
N THR A 550 -14.51 1.21 5.79
CA THR A 550 -15.84 1.72 6.18
C THR A 550 -16.88 0.58 6.32
N THR A 551 -16.58 -0.41 7.17
CA THR A 551 -17.40 -1.62 7.44
C THR A 551 -18.78 -1.30 8.01
N ASP A 552 -18.90 -0.10 8.59
CA ASP A 552 -20.07 0.55 9.17
C ASP A 552 -21.11 0.99 8.12
N SER A 553 -20.64 1.41 6.94
CA SER A 553 -21.46 1.99 5.87
C SER A 553 -21.47 1.17 4.57
N ASN A 554 -20.54 0.23 4.40
CA ASN A 554 -20.54 -0.64 3.21
C ASN A 554 -21.77 -1.56 3.25
N GLU A 555 -22.53 -1.62 2.16
CA GLU A 555 -23.72 -2.44 2.04
C GLU A 555 -23.42 -3.65 1.15
N ILE A 556 -23.18 -4.81 1.78
CA ILE A 556 -22.93 -6.08 1.10
C ILE A 556 -23.97 -7.05 1.57
N TRP A 557 -24.72 -7.64 0.65
CA TRP A 557 -25.76 -8.60 0.98
C TRP A 557 -25.83 -9.75 -0.01
N LEU A 558 -26.32 -10.88 0.46
CA LEU A 558 -26.67 -12.03 -0.36
C LEU A 558 -28.15 -11.91 -0.75
N HIS A 559 -28.41 -11.62 -2.02
CA HIS A 559 -29.74 -11.65 -2.64
C HIS A 559 -30.02 -13.08 -3.13
N LEU A 560 -31.17 -13.64 -2.79
CA LEU A 560 -31.51 -15.02 -3.11
C LEU A 560 -32.97 -15.11 -3.56
N THR A 561 -33.18 -15.63 -4.77
CA THR A 561 -34.50 -15.77 -5.41
C THR A 561 -34.80 -17.23 -5.71
N MET A 562 -36.02 -17.65 -5.40
CA MET A 562 -36.56 -18.97 -5.70
C MET A 562 -37.75 -18.83 -6.65
N THR A 563 -37.68 -19.44 -7.83
CA THR A 563 -38.67 -19.27 -8.91
C THR A 563 -39.09 -20.61 -9.53
N SER A 564 -40.34 -20.71 -9.97
CA SER A 564 -40.87 -21.84 -10.74
C SER A 564 -41.83 -21.35 -11.82
N ASP A 565 -41.68 -21.83 -13.05
CA ASP A 565 -42.42 -21.37 -14.25
C ASP A 565 -42.53 -19.82 -14.37
N GLY A 566 -41.43 -19.12 -14.11
CA GLY A 566 -41.38 -17.65 -14.10
C GLY A 566 -42.04 -16.94 -12.91
N GLN A 567 -42.75 -17.67 -12.05
CA GLN A 567 -43.32 -17.14 -10.81
C GLN A 567 -42.29 -17.15 -9.68
N THR A 568 -42.32 -16.14 -8.80
CA THR A 568 -41.43 -16.08 -7.61
C THR A 568 -42.11 -16.76 -6.42
N LEU A 569 -41.49 -17.83 -5.92
CA LEU A 569 -41.95 -18.60 -4.75
C LEU A 569 -41.37 -18.08 -3.43
N GLY A 570 -40.24 -17.37 -3.49
CA GLY A 570 -39.59 -16.78 -2.33
C GLY A 570 -38.40 -15.89 -2.73
N GLU A 571 -38.11 -14.89 -1.91
CA GLU A 571 -37.04 -13.91 -2.12
C GLU A 571 -36.51 -13.35 -0.80
N SER A 572 -35.19 -13.24 -0.67
CA SER A 572 -34.50 -12.56 0.44
C SER A 572 -33.42 -11.62 -0.09
N GLY A 573 -33.24 -10.47 0.55
CA GLY A 573 -32.29 -9.44 0.08
C GLY A 573 -32.77 -8.62 -1.11
N LYS A 574 -34.09 -8.53 -1.30
CA LYS A 574 -34.68 -7.66 -2.33
C LYS A 574 -34.46 -6.19 -2.01
N LEU A 575 -34.51 -5.36 -3.05
CA LEU A 575 -34.58 -3.90 -2.90
C LEU A 575 -36.04 -3.50 -2.62
N LEU A 576 -36.21 -2.54 -1.71
CA LEU A 576 -37.48 -1.89 -1.42
C LEU A 576 -37.72 -0.72 -2.41
N GLU A 577 -38.89 -0.10 -2.38
CA GLU A 577 -39.28 0.96 -3.34
C GLU A 577 -38.34 2.18 -3.32
N ASP A 578 -37.80 2.51 -2.13
CA ASP A 578 -36.81 3.56 -1.90
C ASP A 578 -35.36 3.18 -2.30
N ASN A 579 -35.18 1.97 -2.86
CA ASN A 579 -33.90 1.37 -3.21
C ASN A 579 -33.01 1.00 -2.00
N SER A 580 -33.55 0.94 -0.77
CA SER A 580 -32.89 0.29 0.38
C SER A 580 -32.94 -1.24 0.25
N VAL A 581 -32.04 -1.96 0.93
CA VAL A 581 -32.05 -3.43 0.99
C VAL A 581 -32.92 -3.89 2.16
N ASP A 582 -33.69 -4.96 1.96
CA ASP A 582 -34.45 -5.64 3.02
C ASP A 582 -33.61 -5.81 4.32
N PRO A 583 -34.01 -5.21 5.45
CA PRO A 583 -33.19 -5.21 6.67
C PRO A 583 -33.00 -6.61 7.27
N TYR A 584 -33.82 -7.60 6.89
CA TYR A 584 -33.68 -9.00 7.31
C TYR A 584 -32.76 -9.82 6.40
N ALA A 585 -32.20 -9.25 5.33
CA ALA A 585 -31.24 -9.92 4.44
C ALA A 585 -29.95 -10.36 5.16
N HIS A 586 -29.23 -11.32 4.59
CA HIS A 586 -27.89 -11.67 5.05
C HIS A 586 -26.87 -10.61 4.63
N PHE A 587 -26.47 -9.75 5.56
CA PHE A 587 -25.44 -8.72 5.34
C PHE A 587 -24.04 -9.17 5.78
N VAL A 588 -23.05 -8.92 4.93
CA VAL A 588 -21.62 -9.16 5.19
C VAL A 588 -20.97 -7.84 5.65
N ASN A 589 -21.37 -7.31 6.80
CA ASN A 589 -20.92 -5.99 7.29
C ASN A 589 -20.70 -5.95 8.82
N ASN A 590 -20.38 -4.77 9.35
CA ASN A 590 -20.33 -4.52 10.79
C ASN A 590 -21.46 -3.59 11.20
N PHE A 591 -22.28 -4.02 12.16
CA PHE A 591 -23.28 -3.14 12.76
C PHE A 591 -22.63 -2.37 13.92
N MET A 592 -21.97 -1.25 13.60
CA MET A 592 -21.28 -0.42 14.58
C MET A 592 -22.26 0.40 15.43
N LEU A 593 -21.94 0.53 16.71
CA LEU A 593 -22.73 1.22 17.73
C LEU A 593 -21.95 2.37 18.37
N ASP A 594 -22.69 3.34 18.89
CA ASP A 594 -22.23 4.27 19.92
C ASP A 594 -22.34 3.69 21.35
N LYS A 595 -21.92 4.46 22.35
CA LYS A 595 -22.00 4.13 23.78
C LYS A 595 -23.42 3.95 24.32
N ASP A 596 -24.43 4.46 23.61
CA ASP A 596 -25.85 4.41 23.95
C ASP A 596 -26.63 3.38 23.12
N GLY A 597 -25.92 2.54 22.37
CA GLY A 597 -26.47 1.47 21.56
C GLY A 597 -27.28 1.97 20.36
N ASN A 598 -27.06 3.20 19.88
CA ASN A 598 -27.54 3.64 18.57
C ASN A 598 -26.57 3.16 17.48
N ARG A 599 -27.06 2.93 16.27
CA ARG A 599 -26.23 2.62 15.10
C ARG A 599 -25.38 3.85 14.74
N ILE A 600 -24.12 3.62 14.37
CA ILE A 600 -23.30 4.60 13.64
C ILE A 600 -23.79 4.61 12.18
N ASP A 601 -24.53 5.66 11.81
CA ASP A 601 -25.20 5.81 10.51
C ASP A 601 -24.72 7.02 9.70
N ARG A 602 -24.07 8.00 10.35
CA ARG A 602 -23.50 9.20 9.71
C ARG A 602 -21.97 9.15 9.52
N ARG A 603 -21.35 8.03 9.89
CA ARG A 603 -19.88 7.85 9.97
C ARG A 603 -19.17 8.87 10.88
N ASN A 604 -19.92 9.37 11.85
CA ASN A 604 -19.52 10.21 12.98
C ASN A 604 -18.46 9.50 13.86
N ALA A 605 -17.18 9.69 13.51
CA ALA A 605 -16.05 8.99 14.12
C ALA A 605 -15.91 9.25 15.64
N GLN A 606 -16.40 10.39 16.13
CA GLN A 606 -16.41 10.75 17.55
C GLN A 606 -17.28 9.85 18.43
N ASP A 607 -18.31 9.20 17.87
CA ASP A 607 -19.25 8.39 18.64
C ASP A 607 -19.02 6.87 18.50
N ILE A 608 -18.16 6.44 17.57
CA ILE A 608 -17.86 5.03 17.33
C ILE A 608 -17.35 4.36 18.62
N PHE A 609 -18.02 3.29 19.05
CA PHE A 609 -17.69 2.56 20.27
C PHE A 609 -17.41 1.07 20.02
N ILE A 610 -18.39 0.27 19.59
CA ILE A 610 -18.26 -1.19 19.43
C ILE A 610 -19.17 -1.74 18.31
N PRO A 611 -18.90 -2.93 17.73
CA PRO A 611 -19.88 -3.65 16.91
C PRO A 611 -20.91 -4.41 17.77
N LEU A 612 -22.17 -4.44 17.32
CA LEU A 612 -23.20 -5.40 17.75
C LEU A 612 -22.88 -6.81 17.23
N TYR A 613 -22.55 -6.89 15.93
CA TYR A 613 -22.05 -8.08 15.26
C TYR A 613 -21.00 -7.68 14.21
N THR A 614 -20.18 -8.65 13.80
CA THR A 614 -19.24 -8.54 12.68
C THR A 614 -19.42 -9.75 11.78
N ASN A 615 -19.88 -9.53 10.54
CA ASN A 615 -19.98 -10.56 9.52
C ASN A 615 -18.85 -10.49 8.49
N GLN A 616 -17.74 -9.79 8.79
CA GLN A 616 -16.57 -9.77 7.92
C GLN A 616 -15.97 -11.16 7.74
N ILE A 617 -15.54 -11.47 6.52
CA ILE A 617 -14.93 -12.76 6.19
C ILE A 617 -13.39 -12.62 6.19
N PRO A 618 -12.64 -13.42 6.98
CA PRO A 618 -11.17 -13.39 6.99
C PRO A 618 -10.54 -13.76 5.64
N PRO A 619 -9.25 -13.41 5.40
CA PRO A 619 -8.49 -13.85 4.23
C PRO A 619 -8.55 -15.37 4.03
N GLY A 620 -8.96 -15.80 2.84
CA GLY A 620 -9.07 -17.23 2.53
C GLY A 620 -10.14 -17.98 3.34
N ALA A 621 -11.08 -17.32 4.02
CA ALA A 621 -12.15 -17.99 4.75
C ALA A 621 -13.45 -18.11 3.93
N GLY A 622 -14.31 -19.05 4.36
CA GLY A 622 -15.72 -19.16 3.99
C GLY A 622 -16.62 -18.61 5.10
N GLN A 623 -17.89 -18.36 4.77
CA GLN A 623 -18.96 -17.99 5.70
C GLN A 623 -20.26 -18.66 5.23
N THR A 624 -20.92 -19.39 6.13
CA THR A 624 -22.18 -20.11 5.83
C THR A 624 -23.39 -19.23 6.16
N ALA A 625 -24.42 -19.33 5.34
CA ALA A 625 -25.74 -18.71 5.52
C ALA A 625 -26.85 -19.72 5.21
N HIS A 626 -27.82 -19.81 6.12
CA HIS A 626 -28.90 -20.80 6.09
C HIS A 626 -30.20 -20.15 5.63
N TYR A 627 -30.83 -20.68 4.58
CA TYR A 627 -32.07 -20.14 4.03
C TYR A 627 -33.23 -21.13 4.16
N ARG A 628 -34.25 -20.79 4.93
CA ARG A 628 -35.45 -21.61 5.10
C ARG A 628 -36.51 -21.26 4.05
N PHE A 629 -37.13 -22.30 3.52
CA PHE A 629 -38.28 -22.19 2.63
C PHE A 629 -39.19 -23.41 2.74
N THR A 630 -40.47 -23.22 2.49
CA THR A 630 -41.46 -24.29 2.35
C THR A 630 -41.88 -24.35 0.89
N VAL A 631 -41.85 -25.53 0.29
CA VAL A 631 -42.31 -25.74 -1.09
C VAL A 631 -43.85 -25.62 -1.08
N PRO A 632 -44.48 -24.71 -1.84
CA PRO A 632 -45.94 -24.63 -1.87
C PRO A 632 -46.57 -25.93 -2.42
N ASP A 633 -47.77 -26.26 -1.95
CA ASP A 633 -48.46 -27.53 -2.25
C ASP A 633 -48.83 -27.69 -3.74
N ASP A 634 -48.96 -26.59 -4.47
CA ASP A 634 -49.40 -26.51 -5.86
C ASP A 634 -48.26 -26.42 -6.89
N VAL A 635 -47.00 -26.34 -6.45
CA VAL A 635 -45.85 -26.30 -7.36
C VAL A 635 -45.68 -27.65 -8.06
N ALA A 636 -45.90 -27.65 -9.38
CA ALA A 636 -45.74 -28.81 -10.25
C ALA A 636 -44.56 -28.71 -11.22
N HIS A 637 -43.90 -27.55 -11.30
CA HIS A 637 -42.76 -27.30 -12.20
C HIS A 637 -41.42 -27.25 -11.42
N PRO A 638 -40.27 -27.48 -12.08
CA PRO A 638 -38.95 -27.32 -11.45
C PRO A 638 -38.78 -25.98 -10.73
N VAL A 639 -37.95 -25.99 -9.68
CA VAL A 639 -37.69 -24.81 -8.84
C VAL A 639 -36.23 -24.37 -9.03
N THR A 640 -36.03 -23.23 -9.65
CA THR A 640 -34.70 -22.60 -9.80
C THR A 640 -34.41 -21.72 -8.60
N VAL A 641 -33.20 -21.85 -8.05
CA VAL A 641 -32.67 -21.03 -6.98
C VAL A 641 -31.42 -20.32 -7.48
N LYS A 642 -31.40 -18.99 -7.38
CA LYS A 642 -30.25 -18.13 -7.74
C LYS A 642 -29.82 -17.32 -6.53
N ALA A 643 -28.52 -17.34 -6.22
CA ALA A 643 -27.91 -16.59 -5.13
C ALA A 643 -26.84 -15.63 -5.67
N ARG A 644 -26.89 -14.36 -5.26
CA ARG A 644 -26.04 -13.28 -5.80
C ARG A 644 -25.48 -12.44 -4.65
N LEU A 645 -24.15 -12.40 -4.54
CA LEU A 645 -23.47 -11.51 -3.61
C LEU A 645 -23.33 -10.12 -4.24
N LEU A 646 -24.09 -9.17 -3.72
CA LEU A 646 -24.16 -7.80 -4.22
C LEU A 646 -23.44 -6.84 -3.29
N TYR A 647 -22.83 -5.80 -3.88
CA TYR A 647 -22.05 -4.79 -3.18
C TYR A 647 -22.49 -3.39 -3.62
N ARG A 648 -22.86 -2.54 -2.65
CA ARG A 648 -23.02 -1.09 -2.81
C ARG A 648 -22.16 -0.39 -1.76
N LYS A 649 -21.38 0.61 -2.20
CA LYS A 649 -20.30 1.19 -1.38
C LYS A 649 -20.81 1.94 -0.13
N PHE A 650 -22.01 2.51 -0.19
CA PHE A 650 -22.66 3.23 0.90
C PHE A 650 -24.15 2.85 0.96
N ASP A 651 -24.65 2.50 2.14
CA ASP A 651 -26.07 2.22 2.35
C ASP A 651 -26.96 3.48 2.22
N SER A 652 -28.28 3.27 2.10
CA SER A 652 -29.23 4.35 1.87
C SER A 652 -29.34 5.35 3.03
N ILE A 653 -29.19 4.92 4.28
CA ILE A 653 -29.33 5.81 5.45
C ILE A 653 -28.17 6.81 5.47
N TYR A 654 -26.94 6.31 5.28
CA TYR A 654 -25.78 7.18 5.21
C TYR A 654 -25.84 8.11 4.01
N MET A 655 -26.27 7.63 2.83
CA MET A 655 -26.39 8.51 1.66
C MET A 655 -27.48 9.56 1.77
N GLU A 656 -28.60 9.28 2.46
CA GLU A 656 -29.62 10.28 2.76
C GLU A 656 -29.09 11.38 3.70
N TYR A 657 -28.27 11.01 4.69
CA TYR A 657 -27.55 11.99 5.52
C TYR A 657 -26.58 12.85 4.70
N VAL A 658 -25.76 12.23 3.84
CA VAL A 658 -24.82 12.95 2.97
C VAL A 658 -25.56 13.92 2.05
N ASP A 659 -26.68 13.51 1.43
CA ASP A 659 -27.49 14.36 0.57
C ASP A 659 -27.99 15.62 1.29
N LYS A 660 -28.67 15.43 2.44
CA LYS A 660 -29.21 16.52 3.26
C LYS A 660 -28.10 17.49 3.67
N LYS A 661 -27.00 16.98 4.23
CA LYS A 661 -25.90 17.81 4.73
C LYS A 661 -25.25 18.63 3.62
N LEU A 662 -25.07 18.04 2.43
CA LEU A 662 -24.46 18.71 1.29
C LEU A 662 -25.40 19.71 0.62
N ALA A 663 -26.71 19.45 0.61
CA ALA A 663 -27.72 20.39 0.17
C ALA A 663 -27.79 21.62 1.09
N GLU A 664 -27.76 21.44 2.41
CA GLU A 664 -27.66 22.53 3.41
C GLU A 664 -26.41 23.40 3.21
N MET A 665 -25.29 22.79 2.83
CA MET A 665 -24.03 23.47 2.51
C MET A 665 -24.02 24.10 1.10
N GLY A 666 -25.10 24.01 0.32
CA GLY A 666 -25.18 24.58 -1.02
C GLY A 666 -24.41 23.81 -2.11
N SER A 667 -24.04 22.56 -1.85
CA SER A 667 -23.29 21.69 -2.76
C SER A 667 -23.95 20.31 -2.92
N PRO A 668 -25.23 20.23 -3.34
CA PRO A 668 -26.00 18.98 -3.42
C PRO A 668 -25.32 17.93 -4.32
N ILE A 669 -25.52 16.66 -3.98
CA ILE A 669 -24.90 15.53 -4.70
C ILE A 669 -25.70 15.10 -5.95
N ARG A 670 -25.06 14.30 -6.80
CA ARG A 670 -25.74 13.62 -7.92
C ARG A 670 -26.92 12.80 -7.37
N GLY A 671 -28.11 12.98 -7.95
CA GLY A 671 -29.34 12.32 -7.52
C GLY A 671 -30.22 13.16 -6.57
N HIS A 672 -29.71 14.27 -6.03
CA HIS A 672 -30.49 15.17 -5.19
C HIS A 672 -31.75 15.70 -5.89
N GLN A 673 -32.88 15.69 -5.18
CA GLN A 673 -34.13 16.31 -5.61
C GLN A 673 -34.74 17.12 -4.46
N ALA A 674 -34.88 18.43 -4.66
CA ALA A 674 -35.35 19.34 -3.62
C ALA A 674 -36.76 18.96 -3.11
N GLY A 675 -36.88 18.77 -1.80
CA GLY A 675 -38.15 18.40 -1.14
C GLY A 675 -38.53 16.92 -1.24
N GLN A 676 -37.66 16.05 -1.76
CA GLN A 676 -37.85 14.60 -1.78
C GLN A 676 -36.79 13.89 -0.92
N ALA A 677 -37.08 12.64 -0.51
CA ALA A 677 -36.09 11.78 0.13
C ALA A 677 -35.04 11.33 -0.91
N TYR A 678 -33.77 11.24 -0.51
CA TYR A 678 -32.70 10.80 -1.41
C TYR A 678 -32.83 9.31 -1.73
N ARG A 679 -32.96 8.99 -3.02
CA ARG A 679 -32.97 7.60 -3.51
C ARG A 679 -31.54 7.14 -3.79
N ASN A 680 -31.10 6.05 -3.18
CA ASN A 680 -29.71 5.59 -3.29
C ASN A 680 -29.40 4.91 -4.63
N GLU A 681 -29.00 5.69 -5.63
CA GLU A 681 -28.69 5.22 -6.99
C GLU A 681 -27.22 4.81 -7.22
N LEU A 682 -26.44 4.60 -6.14
CA LEU A 682 -25.05 4.17 -6.25
C LEU A 682 -24.92 2.79 -6.94
N PRO A 683 -23.85 2.55 -7.72
CA PRO A 683 -23.70 1.31 -8.49
C PRO A 683 -23.67 0.06 -7.60
N ILE A 684 -24.60 -0.86 -7.85
CA ILE A 684 -24.60 -2.20 -7.27
C ILE A 684 -23.70 -3.08 -8.14
N THR A 685 -22.62 -3.58 -7.55
CA THR A 685 -21.66 -4.48 -8.22
C THR A 685 -21.94 -5.92 -7.81
N LEU A 686 -22.06 -6.80 -8.80
CA LEU A 686 -22.08 -8.24 -8.60
C LEU A 686 -20.66 -8.72 -8.29
N LEU A 687 -20.45 -9.36 -7.14
CA LEU A 687 -19.15 -9.91 -6.75
C LEU A 687 -19.01 -11.40 -7.06
N ALA A 688 -20.10 -12.14 -6.95
CA ALA A 688 -20.23 -13.56 -7.30
C ALA A 688 -21.71 -13.94 -7.37
N GLU A 689 -22.05 -14.94 -8.17
CA GLU A 689 -23.36 -15.59 -8.14
C GLU A 689 -23.23 -17.10 -8.36
N ASP A 690 -24.27 -17.82 -7.97
CA ASP A 690 -24.43 -19.25 -8.23
C ASP A 690 -25.92 -19.57 -8.44
N GLU A 691 -26.20 -20.63 -9.20
CA GLU A 691 -27.55 -21.00 -9.62
C GLU A 691 -27.69 -22.52 -9.75
N MET A 692 -28.86 -23.04 -9.39
CA MET A 692 -29.23 -24.45 -9.57
C MET A 692 -30.75 -24.61 -9.69
N THR A 693 -31.19 -25.69 -10.32
CA THR A 693 -32.61 -26.03 -10.46
C THR A 693 -32.89 -27.40 -9.86
N PHE A 694 -33.90 -27.49 -9.00
CA PHE A 694 -34.39 -28.74 -8.42
C PHE A 694 -35.58 -29.29 -9.22
N PRO A 695 -35.69 -30.62 -9.39
CA PRO A 695 -36.93 -31.23 -9.85
C PRO A 695 -37.93 -31.25 -8.70
N VAL A 696 -39.22 -31.32 -9.01
CA VAL A 696 -40.29 -31.45 -8.01
C VAL A 696 -40.85 -32.86 -8.02
N HIS A 697 -41.02 -33.46 -6.85
CA HIS A 697 -41.49 -34.83 -6.69
C HIS A 697 -42.90 -34.99 -7.28
N GLY A 698 -43.02 -35.84 -8.30
CA GLY A 698 -44.28 -36.06 -9.04
C GLY A 698 -44.46 -35.21 -10.30
N SER A 699 -43.58 -34.24 -10.57
CA SER A 699 -43.63 -33.42 -11.80
C SER A 699 -43.34 -34.22 -13.09
N GLY A 700 -42.55 -35.29 -12.99
CA GLY A 700 -42.05 -36.04 -14.15
C GLY A 700 -41.05 -35.28 -15.02
N VAL A 701 -40.55 -34.13 -14.56
CA VAL A 701 -39.56 -33.31 -15.27
C VAL A 701 -38.17 -33.56 -14.68
N ASP A 702 -37.31 -34.24 -15.44
CA ASP A 702 -35.89 -34.34 -15.13
C ASP A 702 -35.20 -32.98 -15.31
N VAL A 703 -34.24 -32.67 -14.45
CA VAL A 703 -33.44 -31.45 -14.51
C VAL A 703 -31.95 -31.79 -14.53
N GLU A 704 -31.20 -31.10 -15.37
CA GLU A 704 -29.75 -31.25 -15.45
C GLU A 704 -29.08 -29.99 -14.88
N ASN A 705 -28.18 -30.19 -13.92
CA ASN A 705 -27.34 -29.11 -13.39
C ASN A 705 -25.88 -29.35 -13.80
N ALA A 706 -25.20 -28.30 -14.25
CA ALA A 706 -23.78 -28.38 -14.54
C ALA A 706 -22.99 -28.82 -13.29
N PRO A 707 -21.98 -29.72 -13.43
CA PRO A 707 -21.07 -30.05 -12.33
C PRO A 707 -20.39 -28.79 -11.78
N SER A 708 -20.23 -28.72 -10.45
CA SER A 708 -19.50 -27.61 -9.84
C SER A 708 -18.04 -27.60 -10.30
N THR A 709 -17.52 -26.42 -10.65
CA THR A 709 -16.10 -26.22 -10.96
C THR A 709 -15.22 -26.21 -9.70
N ILE A 710 -15.83 -26.24 -8.51
CA ILE A 710 -15.14 -26.29 -7.22
C ILE A 710 -14.88 -27.77 -6.86
N PRO A 711 -13.63 -28.16 -6.56
CA PRO A 711 -13.34 -29.51 -6.08
C PRO A 711 -14.17 -29.84 -4.83
N GLU A 712 -14.77 -31.05 -4.80
CA GLU A 712 -15.69 -31.49 -3.75
C GLU A 712 -15.14 -31.27 -2.32
N TRP A 713 -13.88 -31.67 -2.09
CA TRP A 713 -13.23 -31.48 -0.80
C TRP A 713 -13.13 -30.01 -0.39
N GLN A 714 -12.98 -29.09 -1.35
CA GLN A 714 -12.91 -27.65 -1.07
C GLN A 714 -14.29 -27.10 -0.71
N ARG A 715 -15.38 -27.61 -1.33
CA ARG A 715 -16.75 -27.23 -0.98
C ARG A 715 -17.07 -27.61 0.47
N TRP A 716 -16.79 -28.86 0.85
CA TRP A 716 -16.91 -29.33 2.24
C TRP A 716 -16.03 -28.55 3.21
N ASN A 717 -14.77 -28.25 2.85
CA ASN A 717 -13.87 -27.53 3.73
C ASN A 717 -14.28 -26.05 3.91
N ASP A 718 -14.73 -25.38 2.85
CA ASP A 718 -15.23 -24.00 2.91
C ASP A 718 -16.51 -23.88 3.74
N TYR A 719 -17.42 -24.85 3.61
CA TYR A 719 -18.63 -24.98 4.43
C TYR A 719 -18.27 -25.20 5.91
N GLY A 720 -17.37 -26.15 6.20
CA GLY A 720 -16.87 -26.40 7.55
C GLY A 720 -16.17 -25.18 8.18
N ILE A 721 -15.39 -24.43 7.39
CA ILE A 721 -14.78 -23.16 7.84
C ILE A 721 -15.85 -22.12 8.18
N GLY A 722 -16.88 -21.99 7.34
CA GLY A 722 -17.99 -21.05 7.58
C GLY A 722 -18.71 -21.32 8.90
N LEU A 723 -18.99 -22.60 9.20
CA LEU A 723 -19.59 -23.06 10.46
C LEU A 723 -18.65 -22.86 11.66
N LEU A 724 -17.37 -23.24 11.53
CA LEU A 724 -16.36 -23.03 12.58
C LEU A 724 -16.24 -21.56 12.99
N LEU A 725 -16.28 -20.64 12.01
CA LEU A 725 -16.15 -19.20 12.27
C LEU A 725 -17.43 -18.54 12.82
N LYS A 726 -18.59 -19.21 12.75
CA LYS A 726 -19.81 -18.79 13.47
C LYS A 726 -19.70 -19.03 14.98
N GLY A 727 -18.81 -19.92 15.40
CA GLY A 727 -18.50 -20.18 16.80
C GLY A 727 -19.26 -21.38 17.37
N LYS A 728 -19.46 -21.37 18.70
CA LYS A 728 -19.80 -22.59 19.46
C LYS A 728 -21.12 -23.27 19.09
N ALA A 729 -22.05 -22.58 18.44
CA ALA A 729 -23.36 -23.13 18.12
C ALA A 729 -23.37 -24.15 16.96
N GLU A 730 -22.34 -24.14 16.10
CA GLU A 730 -22.30 -24.95 14.87
C GLU A 730 -21.05 -25.85 14.75
N LEU A 731 -20.30 -26.00 15.85
CA LEU A 731 -19.07 -26.80 15.90
C LEU A 731 -19.30 -28.27 15.54
N LYS A 732 -20.46 -28.84 15.88
CA LYS A 732 -20.83 -30.21 15.51
C LYS A 732 -20.90 -30.37 13.98
N GLN A 733 -21.64 -29.49 13.31
CA GLN A 733 -21.77 -29.45 11.85
C GLN A 733 -20.41 -29.20 11.19
N ALA A 734 -19.56 -28.35 11.78
CA ALA A 734 -18.19 -28.12 11.31
C ALA A 734 -17.31 -29.38 11.44
N ALA A 735 -17.37 -30.09 12.57
CA ALA A 735 -16.65 -31.35 12.78
C ALA A 735 -17.04 -32.40 11.73
N ASP A 736 -18.34 -32.57 11.48
CA ASP A 736 -18.84 -33.55 10.52
C ASP A 736 -18.44 -33.19 9.07
N ALA A 737 -18.46 -31.89 8.72
CA ALA A 737 -17.93 -31.42 7.44
C ALA A 737 -16.42 -31.75 7.29
N PHE A 738 -15.61 -31.50 8.31
CA PHE A 738 -14.17 -31.79 8.27
C PHE A 738 -13.85 -33.30 8.30
N ARG A 739 -14.68 -34.14 8.94
CA ARG A 739 -14.61 -35.60 8.81
C ARG A 739 -14.90 -36.06 7.38
N HIS A 740 -15.80 -35.38 6.67
CA HIS A 740 -16.04 -35.64 5.24
C HIS A 740 -14.83 -35.25 4.37
N VAL A 741 -14.19 -34.11 4.66
CA VAL A 741 -12.92 -33.72 4.02
C VAL A 741 -11.80 -34.75 4.28
N GLU A 742 -11.74 -35.33 5.48
CA GLU A 742 -10.80 -36.41 5.82
C GLU A 742 -11.06 -37.67 4.98
N GLN A 743 -12.33 -38.08 4.82
CA GLN A 743 -12.75 -39.21 3.99
C GLN A 743 -12.39 -39.03 2.51
N LEU A 744 -12.36 -37.78 2.01
CA LEU A 744 -11.91 -37.41 0.67
C LEU A 744 -10.38 -37.39 0.51
N GLY A 745 -9.62 -37.91 1.47
CA GLY A 745 -8.18 -38.05 1.38
C GLY A 745 -7.41 -36.74 1.52
N ARG A 746 -7.96 -35.75 2.23
CA ARG A 746 -7.35 -34.42 2.41
C ARG A 746 -6.90 -34.18 3.85
N TYR A 747 -5.66 -33.70 4.00
CA TYR A 747 -5.14 -33.26 5.30
C TYR A 747 -5.97 -32.13 5.94
N ASP A 748 -6.62 -31.32 5.11
CA ASP A 748 -7.43 -30.17 5.54
C ASP A 748 -8.52 -30.59 6.54
N GLY A 749 -9.07 -31.80 6.39
CA GLY A 749 -10.08 -32.40 7.26
C GLY A 749 -9.59 -32.58 8.70
N PRO A 750 -8.66 -33.51 8.98
CA PRO A 750 -8.17 -33.71 10.33
C PRO A 750 -7.48 -32.46 10.91
N LEU A 751 -6.85 -31.62 10.07
CA LEU A 751 -6.23 -30.37 10.51
C LEU A 751 -7.26 -29.34 11.03
N ASN A 752 -8.41 -29.21 10.36
CA ASN A 752 -9.46 -28.27 10.78
C ASN A 752 -10.42 -28.89 11.80
N LEU A 753 -10.61 -30.21 11.81
CA LEU A 753 -11.25 -30.94 12.90
C LEU A 753 -10.51 -30.69 14.24
N ALA A 754 -9.18 -30.69 14.24
CA ALA A 754 -8.40 -30.33 15.43
C ALA A 754 -8.68 -28.90 15.94
N ARG A 755 -8.98 -27.94 15.05
CA ARG A 755 -9.42 -26.59 15.44
C ARG A 755 -10.79 -26.62 16.11
N VAL A 756 -11.74 -27.35 15.55
CA VAL A 756 -13.09 -27.51 16.11
C VAL A 756 -13.03 -28.11 17.51
N LEU A 757 -12.31 -29.21 17.68
CA LEU A 757 -12.15 -29.91 18.96
C LEU A 757 -11.44 -29.04 20.02
N PHE A 758 -10.48 -28.20 19.60
CA PHE A 758 -9.83 -27.23 20.46
C PHE A 758 -10.78 -26.10 20.91
N GLU A 759 -11.65 -25.59 20.04
CA GLU A 759 -12.64 -24.55 20.39
C GLU A 759 -13.80 -25.10 21.26
N GLU A 760 -14.13 -26.39 21.11
CA GLU A 760 -15.10 -27.08 21.95
C GLU A 760 -14.56 -27.26 23.38
N ALA A 761 -13.32 -27.77 23.52
CA ALA A 761 -12.58 -27.92 24.78
C ALA A 761 -13.28 -28.71 25.92
N GLY A 762 -14.12 -29.68 25.58
CA GLY A 762 -14.77 -30.58 26.53
C GLY A 762 -13.85 -31.68 27.11
N HIS A 763 -14.45 -32.60 27.87
CA HIS A 763 -13.77 -33.80 28.38
C HIS A 763 -13.54 -34.84 27.27
N GLY A 764 -12.28 -34.98 26.83
CA GLY A 764 -11.83 -35.97 25.84
C GLY A 764 -11.53 -35.39 24.46
N GLN A 765 -12.11 -34.25 24.11
CA GLN A 765 -11.91 -33.57 22.83
C GLN A 765 -10.44 -33.18 22.57
N LEU A 766 -9.66 -32.88 23.62
CA LEU A 766 -8.23 -32.56 23.48
C LEU A 766 -7.40 -33.76 23.01
N ASP A 767 -7.74 -34.98 23.43
CA ASP A 767 -7.04 -36.18 23.00
C ASP A 767 -7.43 -36.54 21.55
N GLU A 768 -8.71 -36.37 21.17
CA GLU A 768 -9.14 -36.46 19.76
C GLU A 768 -8.44 -35.40 18.89
N ALA A 769 -8.21 -34.19 19.41
CA ALA A 769 -7.48 -33.13 18.72
C ALA A 769 -6.00 -33.50 18.50
N VAL A 770 -5.32 -34.10 19.48
CA VAL A 770 -3.96 -34.66 19.31
C VAL A 770 -3.95 -35.72 18.21
N GLU A 771 -4.89 -36.66 18.23
CA GLU A 771 -4.96 -37.71 17.20
C GLU A 771 -5.30 -37.13 15.83
N ALA A 772 -6.15 -36.10 15.74
CA ALA A 772 -6.45 -35.41 14.50
C ALA A 772 -5.20 -34.70 13.92
N VAL A 773 -4.41 -34.01 14.75
CA VAL A 773 -3.13 -33.41 14.30
C VAL A 773 -2.14 -34.49 13.84
N LYS A 774 -2.05 -35.64 14.55
CA LYS A 774 -1.22 -36.77 14.12
C LYS A 774 -1.67 -37.32 12.75
N ARG A 775 -2.97 -37.52 12.53
CA ARG A 775 -3.50 -37.98 11.23
C ARG A 775 -3.19 -36.97 10.12
N ALA A 776 -3.41 -35.69 10.35
CA ALA A 776 -3.05 -34.62 9.40
C ALA A 776 -1.55 -34.65 9.02
N ALA A 777 -0.66 -35.00 9.96
CA ALA A 777 0.77 -35.12 9.70
C ALA A 777 1.20 -36.38 8.90
N THR A 778 0.30 -37.37 8.70
CA THR A 778 0.60 -38.55 7.86
C THR A 778 0.40 -38.34 6.36
N TYR A 779 -0.26 -37.25 5.96
CA TYR A 779 -0.49 -36.93 4.54
C TYR A 779 0.78 -36.43 3.88
N THR A 780 1.07 -36.93 2.67
CA THR A 780 2.30 -36.62 1.92
C THR A 780 2.05 -35.95 0.57
N ASP A 781 0.84 -36.05 0.00
CA ASP A 781 0.48 -35.41 -1.28
C ASP A 781 -0.94 -34.83 -1.28
N PRO A 782 -1.10 -33.49 -1.18
CA PRO A 782 -0.11 -32.56 -0.64
C PRO A 782 0.10 -32.81 0.87
N PRO A 783 1.29 -32.51 1.42
CA PRO A 783 1.50 -32.58 2.85
C PRO A 783 0.80 -31.42 3.58
N ALA A 784 0.42 -31.65 4.84
CA ALA A 784 -0.08 -30.58 5.70
C ALA A 784 1.00 -29.52 5.97
N PRO A 785 0.66 -28.21 6.01
CA PRO A 785 1.65 -27.16 6.24
C PRO A 785 2.34 -27.32 7.61
N PRO A 786 3.68 -27.49 7.67
CA PRO A 786 4.37 -27.85 8.91
C PRO A 786 4.27 -26.74 9.98
N TRP A 787 4.18 -25.48 9.58
CA TRP A 787 3.95 -24.35 10.50
C TRP A 787 2.54 -24.37 11.11
N THR A 788 1.50 -24.74 10.36
CA THR A 788 0.14 -24.86 10.89
C THR A 788 0.04 -26.07 11.83
N LEU A 789 0.67 -27.20 11.48
CA LEU A 789 0.80 -28.37 12.35
C LEU A 789 1.51 -28.02 13.66
N ALA A 790 2.65 -27.33 13.60
CA ALA A 790 3.42 -26.92 14.76
C ALA A 790 2.62 -25.97 15.67
N TRP A 791 1.95 -24.96 15.10
CA TRP A 791 1.07 -24.07 15.87
C TRP A 791 -0.07 -24.83 16.57
N LEU A 792 -0.79 -25.71 15.86
CA LEU A 792 -1.87 -26.51 16.44
C LEU A 792 -1.37 -27.47 17.53
N SER A 793 -0.27 -28.17 17.27
CA SER A 793 0.40 -29.02 18.26
C SER A 793 0.82 -28.21 19.48
N GLY A 794 1.27 -26.97 19.29
CA GLY A 794 1.66 -26.05 20.36
C GLY A 794 0.49 -25.66 21.27
N VAL A 795 -0.65 -25.24 20.70
CA VAL A 795 -1.82 -24.86 21.51
C VAL A 795 -2.46 -26.05 22.23
N VAL A 796 -2.51 -27.23 21.59
CA VAL A 796 -3.03 -28.45 22.21
C VAL A 796 -2.11 -28.95 23.34
N ASN A 797 -0.80 -29.06 23.10
CA ASN A 797 0.18 -29.42 24.14
C ASN A 797 0.13 -28.44 25.32
N ARG A 798 0.00 -27.13 25.05
CA ARG A 798 -0.13 -26.10 26.09
C ARG A 798 -1.39 -26.34 26.95
N GLN A 799 -2.53 -26.62 26.32
CA GLN A 799 -3.79 -26.89 27.01
C GLN A 799 -3.76 -28.18 27.84
N GLN A 800 -3.01 -29.20 27.40
CA GLN A 800 -2.74 -30.43 28.17
C GLN A 800 -1.67 -30.26 29.27
N GLY A 801 -0.99 -29.11 29.36
CA GLY A 801 0.07 -28.83 30.33
C GLY A 801 1.47 -29.33 29.91
N TYR A 802 1.63 -29.86 28.70
CA TYR A 802 2.90 -30.24 28.08
C TYR A 802 3.66 -28.99 27.58
N LEU A 803 4.04 -28.13 28.53
CA LEU A 803 4.58 -26.79 28.22
C LEU A 803 5.94 -26.81 27.51
N LYS A 804 6.75 -27.86 27.68
CA LYS A 804 8.04 -27.96 26.99
C LYS A 804 7.81 -28.20 25.50
N GLU A 805 6.97 -29.18 25.20
CA GLU A 805 6.58 -29.59 23.87
C GLU A 805 5.82 -28.43 23.17
N ALA A 806 5.03 -27.66 23.91
CA ALA A 806 4.42 -26.42 23.41
C ALA A 806 5.45 -25.33 23.07
N GLU A 807 6.47 -25.09 23.91
CA GLU A 807 7.54 -24.13 23.60
C GLU A 807 8.30 -24.54 22.32
N ASP A 808 8.73 -25.80 22.24
CA ASP A 808 9.47 -26.34 21.11
C ASP A 808 8.65 -26.20 19.81
N ASN A 809 7.34 -26.47 19.87
CA ASN A 809 6.40 -26.29 18.75
C ASN A 809 6.23 -24.82 18.34
N PHE A 810 6.07 -23.88 19.27
CA PHE A 810 5.93 -22.46 18.91
C PHE A 810 7.25 -21.88 18.35
N ARG A 811 8.41 -22.36 18.81
CA ARG A 811 9.71 -22.05 18.17
C ARG A 811 9.80 -22.63 16.75
N GLN A 812 9.28 -23.84 16.52
CA GLN A 812 9.23 -24.42 15.18
C GLN A 812 8.44 -23.55 14.18
N VAL A 813 7.42 -22.83 14.64
CA VAL A 813 6.71 -21.84 13.81
C VAL A 813 7.56 -20.59 13.55
N LEU A 814 8.14 -20.02 14.61
CA LEU A 814 8.71 -18.66 14.58
C LEU A 814 10.17 -18.58 14.12
N GLU A 815 10.96 -19.64 14.33
CA GLU A 815 12.42 -19.61 14.24
C GLU A 815 12.96 -20.46 13.07
N TYR A 816 12.22 -21.49 12.64
CA TYR A 816 12.71 -22.47 11.65
C TYR A 816 12.37 -22.03 10.22
N LYS A 817 13.38 -22.02 9.34
CA LYS A 817 13.24 -21.71 7.91
C LYS A 817 13.50 -22.96 7.07
N THR A 818 12.49 -23.41 6.34
CA THR A 818 12.60 -24.50 5.35
C THR A 818 12.85 -23.93 3.95
N GLU A 819 13.38 -24.74 3.03
CA GLU A 819 13.50 -24.38 1.62
C GLU A 819 12.16 -23.91 1.03
N GLU A 820 11.06 -24.56 1.42
CA GLU A 820 9.72 -24.16 0.99
C GLU A 820 9.35 -22.75 1.49
N THR A 821 9.55 -22.43 2.77
CA THR A 821 9.25 -21.09 3.30
C THR A 821 10.06 -20.01 2.60
N VAL A 822 11.35 -20.26 2.33
CA VAL A 822 12.20 -19.32 1.58
C VAL A 822 11.70 -19.14 0.14
N ARG A 823 11.41 -20.24 -0.57
CA ARG A 823 10.87 -20.21 -1.94
C ARG A 823 9.53 -19.47 -2.04
N ARG A 824 8.64 -19.67 -1.06
CA ARG A 824 7.30 -19.05 -1.00
C ARG A 824 7.30 -17.64 -0.38
N LYS A 825 8.46 -17.15 0.08
CA LYS A 825 8.67 -15.87 0.80
C LYS A 825 7.93 -15.76 2.15
N PHE A 826 7.70 -16.88 2.84
CA PHE A 826 7.06 -16.89 4.16
C PHE A 826 8.06 -16.56 5.28
N ASP A 827 7.61 -15.77 6.25
CA ASP A 827 8.36 -15.38 7.44
C ASP A 827 7.40 -15.22 8.63
N PHE A 828 7.12 -16.34 9.29
CA PHE A 828 6.19 -16.39 10.43
C PHE A 828 6.75 -15.77 11.72
N SER A 829 8.01 -15.31 11.74
CA SER A 829 8.59 -14.65 12.92
C SER A 829 7.80 -13.41 13.37
N ARG A 830 7.01 -12.83 12.45
CA ARG A 830 6.10 -11.69 12.67
C ARG A 830 4.68 -12.07 13.13
N ASP A 831 4.34 -13.36 13.29
CA ASP A 831 3.04 -13.76 13.86
C ASP A 831 3.02 -13.45 15.36
N TYR A 832 2.54 -12.25 15.70
CA TYR A 832 2.57 -11.77 17.09
C TYR A 832 1.66 -12.59 18.02
N VAL A 833 0.67 -13.31 17.47
CA VAL A 833 -0.18 -14.22 18.26
C VAL A 833 0.62 -15.45 18.67
N VAL A 834 1.44 -16.02 17.78
CA VAL A 834 2.32 -17.13 18.14
C VAL A 834 3.49 -16.67 19.02
N ASN A 835 4.00 -15.46 18.84
CA ASN A 835 4.98 -14.88 19.79
C ASN A 835 4.38 -14.74 21.20
N ASN A 836 3.13 -14.27 21.34
CA ASN A 836 2.46 -14.22 22.64
C ASN A 836 2.30 -15.60 23.29
N LEU A 837 1.89 -16.62 22.51
CA LEU A 837 1.78 -18.00 22.98
C LEU A 837 3.13 -18.57 23.43
N LEU A 838 4.22 -18.28 22.70
CA LEU A 838 5.58 -18.66 23.09
C LEU A 838 5.99 -17.97 24.40
N GLY A 839 5.85 -16.64 24.48
CA GLY A 839 6.22 -15.85 25.66
C GLY A 839 5.47 -16.27 26.92
N GLN A 840 4.17 -16.56 26.79
CA GLN A 840 3.34 -17.05 27.90
C GLN A 840 3.78 -18.46 28.34
N THR A 841 4.12 -19.32 27.38
CA THR A 841 4.59 -20.69 27.67
C THR A 841 5.95 -20.70 28.36
N ILE A 842 6.89 -19.86 27.94
CA ILE A 842 8.18 -19.68 28.64
C ILE A 842 7.97 -19.14 30.06
N PHE A 843 7.03 -18.20 30.25
CA PHE A 843 6.71 -17.66 31.57
C PHE A 843 6.12 -18.73 32.51
N ASP A 844 5.14 -19.52 32.06
CA ASP A 844 4.56 -20.60 32.86
C ASP A 844 5.61 -21.66 33.24
N ARG A 845 6.51 -22.00 32.30
CA ARG A 845 7.66 -22.88 32.59
C ARG A 845 8.60 -22.27 33.64
N ALA A 846 8.85 -20.96 33.61
CA ALA A 846 9.64 -20.29 34.63
C ALA A 846 9.00 -20.40 36.02
N LEU A 847 7.67 -20.30 36.12
CA LEU A 847 6.91 -20.48 37.38
C LEU A 847 6.96 -21.93 37.92
N GLN A 848 7.23 -22.93 37.07
CA GLN A 848 7.48 -24.31 37.51
C GLN A 848 8.88 -24.51 38.12
N ILE A 849 9.84 -23.59 37.91
CA ILE A 849 11.21 -23.70 38.43
C ILE A 849 11.27 -23.23 39.90
N ARG A 850 11.21 -24.22 40.82
CA ARG A 850 11.20 -24.01 42.27
C ARG A 850 12.55 -24.31 42.95
N GLY A 851 12.79 -23.66 44.09
CA GLY A 851 13.98 -23.80 44.94
C GLY A 851 15.07 -22.77 44.65
N ASP A 852 15.77 -22.30 45.69
CA ASP A 852 16.76 -21.22 45.58
C ASP A 852 17.96 -21.55 44.69
N ALA A 853 18.37 -22.82 44.66
CA ALA A 853 19.46 -23.30 43.80
C ALA A 853 19.20 -23.12 42.29
N ARG A 854 17.94 -22.93 41.88
CA ARG A 854 17.53 -22.68 40.48
C ARG A 854 16.96 -21.28 40.26
N LYS A 855 17.22 -20.34 41.18
CA LYS A 855 16.75 -18.95 41.08
C LYS A 855 17.25 -18.26 39.81
N GLU A 856 18.51 -18.49 39.42
CA GLU A 856 19.09 -17.89 38.22
C GLU A 856 18.50 -18.49 36.92
N GLU A 857 18.27 -19.81 36.90
CA GLU A 857 17.58 -20.48 35.78
C GLU A 857 16.18 -19.89 35.56
N ARG A 858 15.41 -19.71 36.65
CA ARG A 858 14.10 -19.04 36.60
C ARG A 858 14.21 -17.60 36.09
N ALA A 859 15.16 -16.83 36.61
CA ALA A 859 15.36 -15.44 36.19
C ALA A 859 15.77 -15.35 34.70
N GLN A 860 16.57 -16.28 34.20
CA GLN A 860 16.92 -16.37 32.78
C GLN A 860 15.68 -16.61 31.90
N ARG A 861 14.81 -17.57 32.29
CA ARG A 861 13.55 -17.83 31.56
C ARG A 861 12.57 -16.66 31.61
N MET A 862 12.48 -15.94 32.74
CA MET A 862 11.69 -14.71 32.82
C MET A 862 12.23 -13.62 31.89
N ARG A 863 13.55 -13.41 31.82
CA ARG A 863 14.18 -12.45 30.88
C ARG A 863 13.97 -12.86 29.41
N GLU A 864 13.96 -14.15 29.12
CA GLU A 864 13.65 -14.69 27.79
C GLU A 864 12.19 -14.41 27.39
N ALA A 865 11.21 -14.68 28.27
CA ALA A 865 9.81 -14.35 28.03
C ALA A 865 9.60 -12.84 27.79
N ILE A 866 10.28 -11.98 28.58
CA ILE A 866 10.29 -10.53 28.38
C ILE A 866 10.79 -10.15 26.97
N GLN A 867 11.85 -10.79 26.46
CA GLN A 867 12.35 -10.53 25.10
C GLN A 867 11.34 -10.93 24.02
N ILE A 868 10.63 -12.05 24.18
CA ILE A 868 9.57 -12.48 23.25
C ILE A 868 8.40 -11.48 23.25
N PHE A 869 7.94 -11.01 24.41
CA PHE A 869 6.87 -10.00 24.46
C PHE A 869 7.31 -8.64 23.89
N HIS A 870 8.57 -8.23 24.05
CA HIS A 870 9.10 -7.04 23.35
C HIS A 870 9.17 -7.23 21.82
N ARG A 871 9.38 -8.46 21.33
CA ARG A 871 9.23 -8.76 19.90
C ARG A 871 7.77 -8.54 19.45
N THR A 872 6.78 -9.01 20.20
CA THR A 872 5.36 -8.68 19.93
C THR A 872 5.16 -7.16 19.87
N LEU A 873 5.62 -6.40 20.87
CA LEU A 873 5.44 -4.94 20.91
C LEU A 873 6.16 -4.19 19.78
N SER A 874 7.24 -4.74 19.22
CA SER A 874 7.87 -4.18 18.01
C SER A 874 7.01 -4.32 16.74
N ILE A 875 6.05 -5.25 16.74
CA ILE A 875 5.16 -5.57 15.62
C ILE A 875 3.78 -4.92 15.82
N ASP A 876 3.23 -5.00 17.02
CA ASP A 876 1.95 -4.43 17.46
C ASP A 876 2.15 -3.79 18.85
N SER A 877 2.42 -2.49 18.90
CA SER A 877 2.86 -1.81 20.14
C SER A 877 1.76 -1.63 21.18
N GLU A 878 0.51 -1.78 20.77
CA GLU A 878 -0.69 -1.70 21.59
C GLU A 878 -1.25 -3.07 22.00
N ASN A 879 -0.44 -4.13 21.89
CA ASN A 879 -0.86 -5.50 22.15
C ASN A 879 -1.22 -5.75 23.64
N VAL A 880 -2.52 -5.98 23.88
CA VAL A 880 -3.12 -6.11 25.23
C VAL A 880 -2.52 -7.27 26.02
N ASP A 881 -2.26 -8.40 25.37
CA ASP A 881 -1.75 -9.62 26.01
C ASP A 881 -0.27 -9.50 26.38
N ALA A 882 0.55 -8.94 25.48
CA ALA A 882 1.97 -8.71 25.76
C ALA A 882 2.16 -7.75 26.94
N HIS A 883 1.37 -6.68 27.02
CA HIS A 883 1.42 -5.79 28.17
C HIS A 883 0.94 -6.44 29.47
N TYR A 884 -0.12 -7.27 29.44
CA TYR A 884 -0.57 -8.01 30.62
C TYR A 884 0.54 -8.93 31.17
N ASN A 885 1.18 -9.69 30.28
CA ASN A 885 2.23 -10.63 30.67
C ASN A 885 3.52 -9.91 31.10
N LEU A 886 3.92 -8.83 30.42
CA LEU A 886 5.06 -8.00 30.86
C LEU A 886 4.80 -7.37 32.23
N ALA A 887 3.60 -6.87 32.51
CA ALA A 887 3.24 -6.34 33.83
C ALA A 887 3.40 -7.39 34.94
N SER A 888 3.11 -8.65 34.64
CA SER A 888 3.26 -9.78 35.56
C SER A 888 4.73 -10.20 35.70
N LEU A 889 5.44 -10.40 34.59
CA LEU A 889 6.86 -10.75 34.55
C LEU A 889 7.74 -9.74 35.28
N TYR A 890 7.57 -8.44 35.03
CA TYR A 890 8.34 -7.40 35.70
C TYR A 890 8.08 -7.37 37.21
N ARG A 891 6.85 -7.67 37.66
CA ARG A 891 6.56 -7.81 39.09
C ARG A 891 7.30 -8.98 39.71
N GLU A 892 7.32 -10.14 39.05
CA GLU A 892 8.01 -11.35 39.53
C GLU A 892 9.53 -11.17 39.65
N ILE A 893 10.14 -10.36 38.79
CA ILE A 893 11.59 -10.04 38.86
C ILE A 893 11.92 -8.79 39.70
N GLY A 894 10.92 -8.12 40.28
CA GLY A 894 11.10 -6.97 41.18
C GLY A 894 11.16 -5.59 40.52
N GLU A 895 10.95 -5.50 39.21
CA GLU A 895 10.97 -4.27 38.40
C GLU A 895 9.61 -3.54 38.47
N ILE A 896 9.25 -3.05 39.66
CA ILE A 896 7.90 -2.56 39.96
C ILE A 896 7.45 -1.39 39.07
N GLU A 897 8.36 -0.48 38.69
CA GLU A 897 8.03 0.65 37.81
C GLU A 897 7.64 0.19 36.39
N LEU A 898 8.38 -0.77 35.82
CA LEU A 898 8.06 -1.37 34.52
C LEU A 898 6.78 -2.21 34.60
N ALA A 899 6.57 -2.90 35.72
CA ALA A 899 5.32 -3.64 35.97
C ALA A 899 4.10 -2.71 35.97
N GLN A 900 4.20 -1.55 36.63
CA GLN A 900 3.13 -0.55 36.69
C GLN A 900 2.91 0.10 35.31
N LYS A 901 3.97 0.51 34.60
CA LYS A 901 3.89 1.03 33.23
C LYS A 901 3.12 0.10 32.29
N HIS A 902 3.43 -1.20 32.31
CA HIS A 902 2.75 -2.17 31.45
C HIS A 902 1.31 -2.50 31.91
N LYS A 903 1.02 -2.44 33.21
CA LYS A 903 -0.35 -2.53 33.73
C LYS A 903 -1.23 -1.36 33.22
N ASP A 904 -0.67 -0.15 33.18
CA ASP A 904 -1.39 1.03 32.71
C ASP A 904 -1.60 1.00 31.19
N LEU A 905 -0.60 0.55 30.41
CA LEU A 905 -0.75 0.31 28.98
C LEU A 905 -1.78 -0.79 28.66
N HIS A 906 -1.76 -1.91 29.40
CA HIS A 906 -2.80 -2.93 29.30
C HIS A 906 -4.20 -2.34 29.56
N SER A 907 -4.34 -1.54 30.62
CA SER A 907 -5.61 -0.90 31.00
C SER A 907 -6.09 0.11 29.95
N ARG A 908 -5.17 0.82 29.29
CA ARG A 908 -5.45 1.76 28.19
C ARG A 908 -6.01 1.05 26.97
N TYR A 909 -5.41 -0.06 26.54
CA TYR A 909 -5.77 -0.73 25.29
C TYR A 909 -6.86 -1.81 25.45
N LYS A 910 -7.07 -2.36 26.65
CA LYS A 910 -8.14 -3.33 26.91
C LYS A 910 -9.52 -2.69 26.77
N VAL A 911 -10.41 -3.37 26.03
CA VAL A 911 -11.83 -3.01 25.86
C VAL A 911 -12.56 -2.91 27.21
N ASP A 912 -13.53 -2.00 27.29
CA ASP A 912 -14.44 -1.88 28.44
C ASP A 912 -15.58 -2.89 28.36
N ASP A 913 -15.43 -4.03 29.03
CA ASP A 913 -16.44 -5.10 29.00
C ASP A 913 -17.79 -4.68 29.61
N THR A 914 -17.80 -3.74 30.57
CA THR A 914 -19.02 -3.30 31.26
C THR A 914 -19.82 -2.32 30.40
N ALA A 915 -19.16 -1.32 29.83
CA ALA A 915 -19.81 -0.41 28.88
C ALA A 915 -20.23 -1.16 27.60
N ARG A 916 -19.44 -2.14 27.16
CA ARG A 916 -19.80 -3.04 26.05
C ARG A 916 -21.12 -3.76 26.29
N GLY A 917 -21.29 -4.42 27.44
CA GLY A 917 -22.53 -5.12 27.76
C GLY A 917 -23.78 -4.22 27.70
N LYS A 918 -23.68 -2.99 28.23
CA LYS A 918 -24.78 -2.01 28.25
C LYS A 918 -25.17 -1.52 26.85
N ALA A 919 -24.19 -1.18 26.00
CA ALA A 919 -24.46 -0.72 24.64
C ALA A 919 -25.07 -1.85 23.78
N LEU A 920 -24.58 -3.08 23.92
CA LEU A 920 -25.15 -4.25 23.24
C LEU A 920 -26.60 -4.53 23.64
N GLN A 921 -26.92 -4.42 24.94
CA GLN A 921 -28.31 -4.60 25.41
C GLN A 921 -29.25 -3.57 24.75
N LYS A 922 -28.94 -2.27 24.87
CA LYS A 922 -29.74 -1.19 24.28
C LYS A 922 -29.93 -1.36 22.77
N ALA A 923 -28.87 -1.75 22.05
CA ALA A 923 -28.94 -1.95 20.61
C ALA A 923 -29.83 -3.13 20.20
N ARG A 924 -29.81 -4.23 20.98
CA ARG A 924 -30.67 -5.39 20.74
C ARG A 924 -32.15 -5.09 20.95
N GLU A 925 -32.47 -4.17 21.85
CA GLU A 925 -33.84 -3.66 22.07
C GLU A 925 -34.28 -2.69 20.96
N LYS A 926 -33.38 -1.84 20.45
CA LYS A 926 -33.67 -0.82 19.42
C LYS A 926 -33.76 -1.36 17.98
N TYR A 927 -33.01 -2.40 17.64
CA TYR A 927 -32.84 -2.85 16.25
C TYR A 927 -33.17 -4.34 16.07
N PRO A 928 -34.46 -4.73 15.97
CA PRO A 928 -34.87 -6.14 15.89
C PRO A 928 -34.17 -6.94 14.79
N ALA A 929 -34.12 -6.40 13.57
CA ALA A 929 -33.44 -7.04 12.44
C ALA A 929 -31.91 -7.17 12.62
N ALA A 930 -31.28 -6.28 13.40
CA ALA A 930 -29.85 -6.36 13.71
C ALA A 930 -29.58 -7.31 14.90
N ASN A 931 -30.50 -7.39 15.87
CA ASN A 931 -30.49 -8.41 16.92
C ASN A 931 -30.58 -9.81 16.32
N PHE A 932 -31.53 -10.06 15.41
CA PHE A 932 -31.67 -11.32 14.67
C PHE A 932 -30.36 -11.75 13.99
N LYS A 933 -29.67 -10.83 13.32
CA LYS A 933 -28.36 -11.09 12.70
C LYS A 933 -27.20 -11.28 13.70
N ALA A 934 -27.41 -10.96 14.97
CA ALA A 934 -26.45 -11.13 16.06
C ALA A 934 -26.73 -12.39 16.92
N GLU A 935 -27.66 -13.26 16.48
CA GLU A 935 -27.92 -14.55 17.10
C GLU A 935 -26.84 -15.58 16.73
N PRO A 936 -26.57 -16.60 17.59
CA PRO A 936 -25.51 -17.58 17.33
C PRO A 936 -25.75 -18.44 16.08
N VAL A 937 -27.01 -18.68 15.72
CA VAL A 937 -27.45 -19.36 14.50
C VAL A 937 -28.53 -18.47 13.88
N VAL A 938 -28.41 -18.16 12.59
CA VAL A 938 -29.33 -17.24 11.90
C VAL A 938 -29.90 -17.94 10.66
N ILE A 939 -31.21 -18.17 10.66
CA ILE A 939 -31.94 -18.85 9.58
C ILE A 939 -32.81 -17.80 8.87
N TYR A 940 -32.48 -17.49 7.63
CA TYR A 940 -33.13 -16.46 6.82
C TYR A 940 -34.33 -17.05 6.06
N ASP A 941 -35.53 -16.50 6.27
CA ASP A 941 -36.71 -16.94 5.51
C ASP A 941 -36.74 -16.36 4.09
N LEU A 942 -37.04 -17.21 3.11
CA LEU A 942 -37.34 -16.78 1.74
C LEU A 942 -38.80 -16.36 1.54
N GLN A 943 -39.69 -16.70 2.48
CA GLN A 943 -41.13 -16.45 2.37
C GLN A 943 -41.60 -15.43 3.43
N PRO A 944 -42.49 -14.49 3.07
CA PRO A 944 -42.79 -13.32 3.91
C PRO A 944 -43.56 -13.65 5.20
N ASP A 945 -44.43 -14.67 5.17
CA ASP A 945 -45.42 -14.93 6.24
C ASP A 945 -44.82 -15.47 7.56
N VAL A 946 -43.52 -15.82 7.56
CA VAL A 946 -42.79 -16.41 8.71
C VAL A 946 -41.88 -15.39 9.40
N ARG A 947 -41.74 -14.17 8.86
CA ARG A 947 -40.85 -13.13 9.40
C ARG A 947 -41.26 -12.75 10.83
N PRO A 948 -40.31 -12.54 11.77
CA PRO A 948 -40.64 -12.12 13.12
C PRO A 948 -41.40 -10.79 13.09
N SER A 949 -42.67 -10.81 13.48
CA SER A 949 -43.44 -9.58 13.68
C SER A 949 -42.75 -8.72 14.74
N GLU A 950 -42.70 -7.40 14.54
CA GLU A 950 -42.06 -6.43 15.46
C GLU A 950 -42.63 -6.43 16.89
N SER A 951 -43.69 -7.21 17.15
CA SER A 951 -44.49 -7.21 18.37
C SER A 951 -44.48 -8.51 19.19
N GLN A 952 -43.57 -9.47 18.97
CA GLN A 952 -43.49 -10.65 19.86
C GLN A 952 -42.56 -10.43 21.07
N PRO A 953 -43.08 -10.36 22.31
CA PRO A 953 -42.24 -10.40 23.50
C PRO A 953 -41.63 -11.80 23.67
N LYS A 954 -40.37 -11.85 24.09
CA LYS A 954 -39.63 -13.11 24.30
C LYS A 954 -40.39 -14.02 25.26
N GLN A 955 -40.62 -15.28 24.86
CA GLN A 955 -40.82 -16.35 25.83
C GLN A 955 -39.54 -16.51 26.64
N THR A 956 -39.57 -16.07 27.89
CA THR A 956 -38.52 -16.35 28.87
C THR A 956 -38.61 -17.83 29.26
N GLY A 957 -37.77 -18.66 28.66
CA GLY A 957 -37.53 -20.01 29.16
C GLY A 957 -36.83 -19.95 30.52
N GLU A 958 -37.61 -20.06 31.59
CA GLU A 958 -37.06 -20.34 32.92
C GLU A 958 -36.43 -21.75 32.89
N ILE A 959 -35.10 -21.80 32.98
CA ILE A 959 -34.39 -23.05 33.23
C ILE A 959 -34.44 -23.27 34.75
N GLU A 960 -35.37 -24.11 35.20
CA GLU A 960 -35.37 -24.62 36.57
C GLU A 960 -34.06 -25.38 36.83
N LEU A 961 -33.29 -24.92 37.81
CA LEU A 961 -32.11 -25.62 38.30
C LEU A 961 -32.50 -26.80 39.18
N LYS A 962 -32.13 -28.01 38.77
CA LYS A 962 -32.01 -29.21 39.61
C LYS A 962 -30.75 -30.00 39.23
#